data_AF-A0A8C5GXP3-F1
#
_entry.id   AF-A0A8C5GXP3-F1
#
_cell.length_a   1.000
_cell.length_b   1.000
_cell.length_c   1.000
_cell.angle_alpha   90.00
_cell.angle_beta   90.00
_cell.angle_gamma   90.00
#
_symmetry.space_group_name_H-M   'P 1'
#
loop_
_entity.id
_entity.type
_entity.pdbx_description
1 polymer ?
#
loop_
_entity_poly.entity_id
_entity_poly.type
_entity_poly.pdbx_seq_one_letter_code
_entity_poly.pdbx_strand_id
1 'polypeptide(L)'
;MVDYHASSNQAGAGGVQTYMEQENDWDRDLLLDPAWEKQQRKTFTAWCNSHLRKAGTQIENIEEDFRDGLKLMLLLEVISGERLPKPERGKMRVHKINNVNKALDFIASKGVKLVSIGAEEIVDGNAKMTLGMIWTIILRFAIQDISVEETSAKEGLLLWCQRKTAPYKNVNVQNFHMSWKDGLAFNALIHRHRPDLIDYDSLRKEDPVTNLNNAFEVAEKHLDIPKMLDAEDIVGTLRPDEKAIMTYVSCFYHAFSGAQKAETAANRICKVLAVNQENEHMMENYEKLASDLLEWIRRTIPWLENREPKNTVNEMQMKQEDFRDYRCVHKPPKVWETSLLRNVSWRSTSTPSWHTLEGAEKGYEEWILSEIRRLERLEHLAEKFRQKAAIHESWTDGKEAMLTQRDYETSTLSEVKALLKKHEAFESDLAAHQDRVEQIAAIAQELNELDYYDSANVNIRCQKICDQWDVLGTLTQKRKESLERTEKQLESIDELYLEYAKRAAPFNNWMEGAMEDLQDMFIVHNIEEIQVCSRAPQPLKKKKKRRRRREEEKNTKEEEEKRRRRRTTEEEEEEKKKKKKKRRERRQKRRRRRKRRRRRREAEKRRREEEKEEEEQKERKEEREEEEEREKRQKKKKKKREKKKKKRRRRERRKKEKKKKKKKKKKKKKKRKRRRKTKKERQRKKEEEKKSRRRS
;
A
#
# COMPACT_ATOMS: atom_id res chain seq x y z
N MET A 1 52.04 61.49 27.31
CA MET A 1 53.23 60.68 27.64
C MET A 1 53.64 59.96 26.36
N VAL A 2 54.39 60.73 25.57
CA VAL A 2 55.35 60.37 24.51
C VAL A 2 54.89 59.42 23.39
N ASP A 3 54.39 60.06 22.33
CA ASP A 3 54.54 59.71 20.91
C ASP A 3 56.00 59.49 20.49
N TYR A 4 56.25 58.80 19.36
CA TYR A 4 56.95 59.37 18.19
C TYR A 4 57.49 58.30 17.22
N HIS A 5 57.57 58.66 15.93
CA HIS A 5 58.67 58.18 15.08
C HIS A 5 58.34 57.52 13.73
N ALA A 6 57.60 58.16 12.83
CA ALA A 6 57.68 57.85 11.41
C ALA A 6 59.11 58.07 10.86
N SER A 7 59.55 57.26 9.89
CA SER A 7 60.43 57.70 8.79
C SER A 7 60.34 56.79 7.58
N SER A 8 59.86 57.40 6.50
CA SER A 8 59.85 56.94 5.12
C SER A 8 61.25 56.99 4.52
N ASN A 9 61.61 56.05 3.64
CA ASN A 9 62.26 56.46 2.39
C ASN A 9 62.02 55.50 1.22
N GLN A 10 61.72 56.12 0.07
CA GLN A 10 61.58 55.55 -1.26
C GLN A 10 62.92 55.03 -1.80
N ALA A 11 62.84 54.03 -2.68
CA ALA A 11 63.33 54.07 -4.07
C ALA A 11 63.93 52.72 -4.53
N GLY A 12 63.37 52.19 -5.62
CA GLY A 12 64.16 51.84 -6.79
C GLY A 12 64.95 50.51 -6.81
N ALA A 13 64.77 49.84 -7.95
CA ALA A 13 65.67 48.86 -8.57
C ALA A 13 65.49 47.40 -8.17
N GLY A 14 65.36 46.57 -9.21
CA GLY A 14 65.23 45.13 -9.11
C GLY A 14 66.40 44.48 -8.39
N GLY A 15 66.07 43.60 -7.45
CA GLY A 15 66.99 42.70 -6.76
C GLY A 15 66.86 41.28 -7.31
N VAL A 16 67.72 41.01 -8.27
CA VAL A 16 68.33 39.72 -8.63
C VAL A 16 67.80 38.45 -7.94
N GLN A 17 67.28 37.58 -8.80
CA GLN A 17 67.06 36.16 -8.60
C GLN A 17 68.39 35.50 -8.19
N THR A 18 68.62 35.36 -6.89
CA THR A 18 69.81 34.70 -6.33
C THR A 18 69.51 33.21 -6.18
N TYR A 19 70.52 32.36 -6.38
CA TYR A 19 70.50 30.88 -6.47
C TYR A 19 70.34 30.27 -7.86
N MET A 20 71.25 30.64 -8.76
CA MET A 20 72.06 29.65 -9.49
C MET A 20 73.52 30.13 -9.52
N GLU A 21 74.13 30.24 -8.34
CA GLU A 21 75.57 30.05 -8.26
C GLU A 21 75.78 28.53 -8.25
N GLN A 22 75.93 27.95 -9.43
CA GLN A 22 76.76 26.76 -9.56
C GLN A 22 78.16 27.22 -9.20
N GLU A 23 78.57 26.95 -7.96
CA GLU A 23 79.98 27.00 -7.61
C GLU A 23 80.74 26.13 -8.63
N ASN A 24 81.63 26.80 -9.36
CA ASN A 24 82.71 26.22 -10.13
C ASN A 24 83.67 25.50 -9.17
N ASP A 25 83.23 24.38 -8.60
CA ASP A 25 84.08 23.48 -7.82
C ASP A 25 84.78 22.43 -8.71
N TRP A 26 84.73 22.64 -10.04
CA TRP A 26 85.31 21.76 -11.05
C TRP A 26 86.82 21.96 -11.26
N ASP A 27 87.40 23.05 -10.77
CA ASP A 27 88.78 23.45 -11.09
C ASP A 27 89.79 23.27 -9.94
N ARG A 28 89.45 22.50 -8.89
CA ARG A 28 90.40 22.19 -7.80
C ARG A 28 90.58 20.71 -7.47
N ASP A 29 90.31 19.83 -8.43
CA ASP A 29 90.60 18.38 -8.32
C ASP A 29 91.54 17.93 -9.45
N LEU A 30 92.68 18.61 -9.55
CA LEU A 30 93.79 18.24 -10.42
C LEU A 30 94.68 17.16 -9.75
N LEU A 31 94.09 16.04 -9.32
CA LEU A 31 94.77 14.76 -9.10
C LEU A 31 93.71 13.65 -9.09
N LEU A 32 93.66 12.87 -10.19
CA LEU A 32 92.65 11.84 -10.44
C LEU A 32 92.56 10.79 -9.33
N ASP A 33 91.38 10.66 -8.69
CA ASP A 33 90.95 9.37 -8.15
C ASP A 33 89.91 8.73 -9.10
N PRO A 34 90.27 7.69 -9.89
CA PRO A 34 89.35 6.95 -10.76
C PRO A 34 88.33 6.08 -10.00
N ALA A 35 88.34 6.09 -8.66
CA ALA A 35 87.46 5.24 -7.85
C ALA A 35 85.97 5.57 -8.01
N TRP A 36 85.58 6.85 -8.14
CA TRP A 36 84.17 7.22 -8.30
C TRP A 36 83.60 6.76 -9.66
N GLU A 37 84.39 6.83 -10.73
CA GLU A 37 84.02 6.33 -12.06
C GLU A 37 83.82 4.82 -12.05
N LYS A 38 84.72 4.09 -11.37
CA LYS A 38 84.63 2.64 -11.18
C LYS A 38 83.35 2.25 -10.42
N GLN A 39 83.02 2.97 -9.34
CA GLN A 39 81.84 2.71 -8.52
C GLN A 39 80.53 3.01 -9.28
N GLN A 40 80.45 4.15 -9.98
CA GLN A 40 79.30 4.48 -10.84
C GLN A 40 79.13 3.48 -11.98
N ARG A 41 80.22 3.08 -12.65
CA ARG A 41 80.16 2.09 -13.73
C ARG A 41 79.53 0.78 -13.26
N LYS A 42 79.98 0.22 -12.13
CA LYS A 42 79.39 -1.02 -11.58
C LYS A 42 77.91 -0.84 -11.25
N THR A 43 77.59 0.23 -10.50
CA THR A 43 76.22 0.48 -10.02
C THR A 43 75.24 0.71 -11.16
N PHE A 44 75.60 1.57 -12.12
CA PHE A 44 74.75 1.89 -13.25
C PHE A 44 74.61 0.70 -14.20
N THR A 45 75.66 -0.10 -14.39
CA THR A 45 75.58 -1.36 -15.16
C THR A 45 74.59 -2.32 -14.53
N ALA A 46 74.71 -2.56 -13.21
CA ALA A 46 73.80 -3.43 -12.46
C ALA A 46 72.36 -2.89 -12.48
N TRP A 47 72.18 -1.58 -12.33
CA TRP A 47 70.86 -0.94 -12.44
C TRP A 47 70.24 -1.13 -13.82
N CYS A 48 70.99 -0.89 -14.90
CA CYS A 48 70.52 -1.14 -16.27
C CYS A 48 70.14 -2.61 -16.46
N ASN A 49 70.96 -3.54 -15.97
CA ASN A 49 70.67 -4.98 -16.05
C ASN A 49 69.45 -5.40 -15.25
N SER A 50 69.16 -4.75 -14.11
CA SER A 50 67.94 -4.99 -13.32
C SER A 50 66.65 -4.75 -14.10
N HIS A 51 66.71 -3.84 -15.09
CA HIS A 51 65.63 -3.54 -16.00
C HIS A 51 65.71 -4.37 -17.29
N LEU A 52 66.88 -4.46 -17.92
CA LEU A 52 67.08 -5.19 -19.17
C LEU A 52 66.85 -6.71 -19.04
N ARG A 53 67.06 -7.29 -17.85
CA ARG A 53 66.70 -8.70 -17.59
C ARG A 53 65.23 -9.00 -17.88
N LYS A 54 64.33 -8.02 -17.68
CA LYS A 54 62.90 -8.14 -17.99
C LYS A 54 62.62 -8.21 -19.50
N ALA A 55 63.55 -7.73 -20.32
CA ALA A 55 63.51 -7.83 -21.78
C ALA A 55 64.43 -8.93 -22.34
N GLY A 56 65.02 -9.77 -21.46
CA GLY A 56 65.87 -10.89 -21.86
C GLY A 56 67.24 -10.49 -22.43
N THR A 57 67.80 -9.36 -22.03
CA THR A 57 69.14 -8.91 -22.45
C THR A 57 69.92 -8.31 -21.29
N GLN A 58 71.23 -8.13 -21.46
CA GLN A 58 72.13 -7.52 -20.47
C GLN A 58 73.29 -6.77 -21.14
N ILE A 59 73.96 -5.94 -20.34
CA ILE A 59 75.20 -5.25 -20.67
C ILE A 59 76.33 -5.70 -19.74
N GLU A 60 77.52 -5.84 -20.30
CA GLU A 60 78.75 -6.16 -19.57
C GLU A 60 79.60 -4.91 -19.37
N ASN A 61 79.78 -4.13 -20.45
CA ASN A 61 80.53 -2.88 -20.41
C ASN A 61 79.63 -1.72 -20.86
N ILE A 62 79.22 -0.88 -19.91
CA ILE A 62 78.33 0.25 -20.14
C ILE A 62 78.84 1.24 -21.20
N GLU A 63 80.16 1.36 -21.34
CA GLU A 63 80.82 2.30 -22.26
C GLU A 63 80.79 1.78 -23.71
N GLU A 64 80.77 0.45 -23.90
CA GLU A 64 80.80 -0.19 -25.21
C GLU A 64 79.41 -0.61 -25.69
N ASP A 65 78.62 -1.16 -24.78
CA ASP A 65 77.32 -1.78 -25.08
C ASP A 65 76.22 -0.77 -25.43
N PHE A 66 76.39 0.50 -25.03
CA PHE A 66 75.45 1.57 -25.40
C PHE A 66 75.84 2.33 -26.68
N ARG A 67 77.02 2.06 -27.25
CA ARG A 67 77.53 2.79 -28.42
C ARG A 67 76.68 2.62 -29.67
N ASP A 68 75.93 1.53 -29.79
CA ASP A 68 75.05 1.28 -30.94
C ASP A 68 73.63 1.89 -30.79
N GLY A 69 73.31 2.38 -29.58
CA GLY A 69 72.02 2.95 -29.20
C GLY A 69 70.88 1.94 -29.04
N LEU A 70 71.05 0.66 -29.39
CA LEU A 70 69.97 -0.33 -29.39
C LEU A 70 69.57 -0.72 -27.96
N LYS A 71 70.55 -1.09 -27.13
CA LYS A 71 70.31 -1.45 -25.73
C LYS A 71 69.82 -0.24 -24.92
N LEU A 72 70.28 0.96 -25.25
CA LEU A 72 69.82 2.22 -24.63
C LEU A 72 68.34 2.50 -24.95
N MET A 73 67.93 2.36 -26.21
CA MET A 73 66.53 2.52 -26.60
C MET A 73 65.64 1.49 -25.91
N LEU A 74 66.06 0.23 -25.85
CA LEU A 74 65.31 -0.83 -25.18
C LEU A 74 65.18 -0.57 -23.67
N LEU A 75 66.25 -0.11 -23.01
CA LEU A 75 66.21 0.29 -21.60
C LEU A 75 65.13 1.37 -21.38
N LEU A 76 65.11 2.40 -22.22
CA LEU A 76 64.12 3.48 -22.15
C LEU A 76 62.68 2.97 -22.36
N GLU A 77 62.46 2.02 -23.26
CA GLU A 77 61.15 1.38 -23.43
C GLU A 77 60.71 0.64 -22.17
N VAL A 78 61.61 -0.13 -21.56
CA VAL A 78 61.29 -0.95 -20.38
C VAL A 78 60.99 -0.08 -19.16
N ILE A 79 61.78 0.96 -18.90
CA ILE A 79 61.59 1.81 -17.71
C ILE A 79 60.38 2.74 -17.85
N SER A 80 60.07 3.20 -19.06
CA SER A 80 58.94 4.10 -19.30
C SER A 80 57.62 3.37 -19.59
N GLY A 81 57.68 2.11 -20.05
CA GLY A 81 56.53 1.37 -20.56
C GLY A 81 56.03 1.87 -21.92
N GLU A 82 56.74 2.81 -22.57
CA GLU A 82 56.36 3.39 -23.86
C GLU A 82 57.26 2.86 -25.00
N ARG A 83 56.69 2.74 -26.21
CA ARG A 83 57.44 2.30 -27.39
C ARG A 83 58.17 3.46 -28.06
N LEU A 84 59.46 3.30 -28.33
CA LEU A 84 60.29 4.25 -29.06
C LEU A 84 60.19 4.01 -30.58
N PRO A 85 60.65 4.97 -31.41
CA PRO A 85 60.73 4.77 -32.86
C PRO A 85 61.59 3.56 -33.23
N LYS A 86 61.30 2.91 -34.36
CA LYS A 86 62.06 1.70 -34.78
C LYS A 86 63.56 2.01 -34.91
N PRO A 87 64.43 1.18 -34.30
CA PRO A 87 65.87 1.36 -34.42
C PRO A 87 66.37 1.03 -35.83
N GLU A 88 67.45 1.68 -36.24
CA GLU A 88 68.21 1.37 -37.45
C GLU A 88 69.20 0.23 -37.15
N ARG A 89 69.20 -0.81 -37.98
CA ARG A 89 69.99 -2.04 -37.76
C ARG A 89 71.33 -2.08 -38.50
N GLY A 90 71.72 -0.98 -39.15
CA GLY A 90 72.94 -0.96 -39.94
C GLY A 90 74.21 -0.79 -39.08
N LYS A 91 75.35 -1.28 -39.57
CA LYS A 91 76.63 -1.30 -38.82
C LYS A 91 77.43 0.00 -38.89
N MET A 92 77.13 0.88 -39.84
CA MET A 92 77.81 2.18 -40.01
C MET A 92 77.60 3.11 -38.81
N ARG A 93 78.63 3.92 -38.48
CA ARG A 93 78.61 4.91 -37.38
C ARG A 93 77.38 5.83 -37.42
N VAL A 94 76.93 6.24 -38.61
CA VAL A 94 75.73 7.09 -38.77
C VAL A 94 74.45 6.44 -38.23
N HIS A 95 74.27 5.12 -38.39
CA HIS A 95 73.09 4.42 -37.88
C HIS A 95 73.09 4.36 -36.35
N LYS A 96 74.28 4.18 -35.75
CA LYS A 96 74.47 4.22 -34.29
C LYS A 96 74.13 5.61 -33.73
N ILE A 97 74.63 6.67 -34.37
CA ILE A 97 74.30 8.06 -34.01
C ILE A 97 72.80 8.32 -34.11
N ASN A 98 72.14 7.85 -35.17
CA ASN A 98 70.69 8.00 -35.31
C ASN A 98 69.89 7.29 -34.22
N ASN A 99 70.32 6.10 -33.78
CA ASN A 99 69.67 5.38 -32.69
C ASN A 99 69.88 6.08 -31.33
N VAL A 100 71.09 6.54 -31.05
CA VAL A 100 71.37 7.32 -29.84
C VAL A 100 70.59 8.63 -29.86
N ASN A 101 70.50 9.34 -30.99
CA ASN A 101 69.68 10.55 -31.13
C ASN A 101 68.20 10.28 -30.83
N LYS A 102 67.63 9.16 -31.33
CA LYS A 102 66.25 8.77 -31.00
C LYS A 102 66.06 8.54 -29.50
N ALA A 103 67.05 7.99 -28.81
CA ALA A 103 67.03 7.81 -27.37
C ALA A 103 67.15 9.15 -26.61
N LEU A 104 68.09 10.02 -27.01
CA LEU A 104 68.28 11.35 -26.41
C LEU A 104 67.06 12.26 -26.62
N ASP A 105 66.46 12.25 -27.81
CA ASP A 105 65.21 12.96 -28.10
C ASP A 105 64.07 12.49 -27.18
N PHE A 106 63.97 11.19 -26.95
CA PHE A 106 62.99 10.63 -26.02
C PHE A 106 63.25 11.10 -24.59
N ILE A 107 64.50 11.06 -24.11
CA ILE A 107 64.88 11.55 -22.78
C ILE A 107 64.56 13.04 -22.62
N ALA A 108 64.92 13.87 -23.61
CA ALA A 108 64.60 15.30 -23.64
C ALA A 108 63.08 15.54 -23.59
N SER A 109 62.30 14.73 -24.32
CA SER A 109 60.83 14.82 -24.31
C SER A 109 60.20 14.54 -22.93
N LYS A 110 60.91 13.83 -22.04
CA LYS A 110 60.46 13.52 -20.67
C LYS A 110 60.87 14.59 -19.65
N GLY A 111 61.41 15.71 -20.11
CA GLY A 111 61.70 16.89 -19.29
C GLY A 111 63.12 16.93 -18.71
N VAL A 112 64.03 16.12 -19.23
CA VAL A 112 65.44 16.11 -18.84
C VAL A 112 66.21 17.15 -19.66
N LYS A 113 67.03 17.98 -19.00
CA LYS A 113 67.94 18.91 -19.66
C LYS A 113 69.28 18.22 -19.93
N LEU A 114 69.52 17.84 -21.18
CA LEU A 114 70.79 17.27 -21.63
C LEU A 114 71.77 18.42 -21.91
N VAL A 115 72.52 18.85 -20.90
CA VAL A 115 73.58 19.87 -21.04
C VAL A 115 74.88 19.13 -21.32
N SER A 116 75.54 19.45 -22.43
CA SER A 116 76.86 18.89 -22.82
C SER A 116 76.90 17.39 -23.16
N ILE A 117 75.75 16.72 -23.37
CA ILE A 117 75.69 15.31 -23.80
C ILE A 117 75.20 15.25 -25.26
N GLY A 118 76.11 14.93 -26.18
CA GLY A 118 75.81 14.70 -27.61
C GLY A 118 75.75 13.21 -27.95
N ALA A 119 75.10 12.86 -29.07
CA ALA A 119 75.04 11.46 -29.52
C ALA A 119 76.41 10.95 -29.99
N GLU A 120 77.26 11.85 -30.49
CA GLU A 120 78.62 11.57 -30.92
C GLU A 120 79.47 11.04 -29.76
N GLU A 121 79.41 11.70 -28.60
CA GLU A 121 80.15 11.33 -27.38
C GLU A 121 79.82 9.91 -26.90
N ILE A 122 78.55 9.52 -27.00
CA ILE A 122 78.09 8.18 -26.59
C ILE A 122 78.55 7.12 -27.59
N VAL A 123 78.48 7.41 -28.90
CA VAL A 123 78.90 6.47 -29.95
C VAL A 123 80.42 6.32 -29.98
N ASP A 124 81.17 7.36 -29.62
CA ASP A 124 82.63 7.34 -29.57
C ASP A 124 83.17 6.69 -28.28
N GLY A 125 82.31 6.46 -27.28
CA GLY A 125 82.62 5.70 -26.06
C GLY A 125 83.20 6.56 -24.94
N ASN A 126 82.79 7.83 -24.84
CA ASN A 126 83.21 8.71 -23.76
C ASN A 126 82.56 8.25 -22.43
N ALA A 127 83.36 7.67 -21.53
CA ALA A 127 82.90 7.10 -20.27
C ALA A 127 82.15 8.12 -19.39
N LYS A 128 82.71 9.33 -19.23
CA LYS A 128 82.11 10.40 -18.41
C LYS A 128 80.75 10.84 -18.95
N MET A 129 80.63 11.00 -20.27
CA MET A 129 79.37 11.39 -20.92
C MET A 129 78.32 10.27 -20.86
N THR A 130 78.76 9.02 -21.00
CA THR A 130 77.87 7.85 -20.91
C THR A 130 77.31 7.68 -19.50
N LEU A 131 78.17 7.75 -18.47
CA LEU A 131 77.74 7.72 -17.07
C LEU A 131 76.84 8.92 -16.72
N GLY A 132 77.19 10.11 -17.21
CA GLY A 132 76.36 11.31 -17.05
C GLY A 132 74.96 11.14 -17.65
N MET A 133 74.85 10.59 -18.85
CA MET A 133 73.57 10.29 -19.49
C MET A 133 72.75 9.28 -18.67
N ILE A 134 73.34 8.15 -18.29
CA ILE A 134 72.63 7.12 -17.51
C ILE A 134 72.17 7.66 -16.16
N TRP A 135 72.99 8.48 -15.50
CA TRP A 135 72.57 9.18 -14.28
C TRP A 135 71.32 10.05 -14.51
N THR A 136 71.26 10.82 -15.59
CA THR A 136 70.07 11.65 -15.87
C THR A 136 68.81 10.80 -16.09
N ILE A 137 68.95 9.60 -16.65
CA ILE A 137 67.87 8.64 -16.82
C ILE A 137 67.43 8.09 -15.45
N ILE A 138 68.36 7.63 -14.62
CA ILE A 138 68.07 7.14 -13.27
C ILE A 138 67.39 8.23 -12.45
N LEU A 139 67.96 9.43 -12.44
CA LEU A 139 67.41 10.57 -11.73
C LEU A 139 65.97 10.82 -12.17
N ARG A 140 65.69 10.85 -13.47
CA ARG A 140 64.35 11.14 -13.99
C ARG A 140 63.33 10.04 -13.73
N PHE A 141 63.68 8.78 -13.98
CA PHE A 141 62.70 7.68 -14.02
C PHE A 141 62.63 6.88 -12.71
N ALA A 142 63.69 6.87 -11.90
CA ALA A 142 63.69 6.19 -10.61
C ALA A 142 63.51 7.16 -9.43
N ILE A 143 64.11 8.35 -9.48
CA ILE A 143 64.18 9.21 -8.27
C ILE A 143 63.20 10.38 -8.36
N GLN A 144 63.07 11.04 -9.51
CA GLN A 144 62.35 12.32 -9.65
C GLN A 144 60.85 12.24 -9.30
N ASP A 145 60.23 11.09 -9.52
CA ASP A 145 58.81 10.86 -9.21
C ASP A 145 58.59 10.50 -7.72
N ILE A 146 59.65 10.38 -6.92
CA ILE A 146 59.59 10.21 -5.47
C ILE A 146 59.31 11.56 -4.84
N SER A 147 58.05 11.85 -4.50
CA SER A 147 57.68 13.02 -3.71
C SER A 147 57.15 12.60 -2.35
N VAL A 148 57.79 13.09 -1.31
CA VAL A 148 57.34 12.98 0.08
C VAL A 148 57.19 14.41 0.59
N GLU A 149 55.97 14.82 0.92
CA GLU A 149 55.66 16.15 1.48
C GLU A 149 56.14 17.33 0.63
N GLU A 150 55.94 17.26 -0.68
CA GLU A 150 56.20 18.37 -1.63
C GLU A 150 57.67 18.83 -1.70
N THR A 151 58.61 18.07 -1.11
CA THR A 151 60.06 18.31 -1.21
C THR A 151 60.62 17.87 -2.56
N SER A 152 61.81 18.36 -2.91
CA SER A 152 62.51 17.93 -4.12
C SER A 152 62.78 16.42 -4.07
N ALA A 153 62.88 15.75 -5.22
CA ALA A 153 62.96 14.29 -5.26
C ALA A 153 64.13 13.67 -4.46
N LYS A 154 65.28 14.34 -4.44
CA LYS A 154 66.45 13.94 -3.64
C LYS A 154 66.15 14.09 -2.15
N GLU A 155 65.60 15.22 -1.75
CA GLU A 155 65.23 15.49 -0.36
C GLU A 155 64.09 14.57 0.11
N GLY A 156 63.13 14.27 -0.75
CA GLY A 156 62.02 13.36 -0.46
C GLY A 156 62.50 11.93 -0.23
N LEU A 157 63.46 11.45 -1.03
CA LEU A 157 64.11 10.16 -0.81
C LEU A 157 64.92 10.15 0.49
N LEU A 158 65.65 11.24 0.79
CA LEU A 158 66.43 11.37 2.02
C LEU A 158 65.53 11.38 3.26
N LEU A 159 64.46 12.17 3.21
CA LEU A 159 63.46 12.28 4.27
C LEU A 159 62.76 10.94 4.51
N TRP A 160 62.46 10.19 3.44
CA TRP A 160 61.95 8.83 3.56
C TRP A 160 62.94 7.93 4.31
N CYS A 161 64.23 7.97 3.95
CA CYS A 161 65.25 7.19 4.65
C CYS A 161 65.30 7.55 6.13
N GLN A 162 65.42 8.84 6.45
CA GLN A 162 65.46 9.37 7.81
C GLN A 162 64.26 8.92 8.65
N ARG A 163 63.04 9.00 8.11
CA ARG A 163 61.84 8.59 8.84
C ARG A 163 61.80 7.10 9.12
N LYS A 164 62.27 6.29 8.18
CA LYS A 164 62.28 4.84 8.32
C LYS A 164 63.39 4.38 9.27
N THR A 165 64.51 5.09 9.31
CA THR A 165 65.63 4.78 10.20
C THR A 165 65.61 5.54 11.54
N ALA A 166 64.73 6.53 11.73
CA ALA A 166 64.64 7.32 12.96
C ALA A 166 64.55 6.51 14.27
N PRO A 167 63.90 5.33 14.33
CA PRO A 167 63.87 4.52 15.55
C PRO A 167 65.22 3.90 15.95
N TYR A 168 66.20 3.84 15.03
CA TYR A 168 67.49 3.19 15.28
C TYR A 168 68.52 4.20 15.76
N LYS A 169 68.87 4.13 17.05
CA LYS A 169 69.76 5.10 17.71
C LYS A 169 71.17 5.18 17.11
N ASN A 170 71.66 4.08 16.53
CA ASN A 170 72.99 3.97 15.93
C ASN A 170 73.04 4.41 14.46
N VAL A 171 71.93 4.88 13.87
CA VAL A 171 71.85 5.30 12.47
C VAL A 171 71.41 6.74 12.37
N ASN A 172 72.23 7.56 11.70
CA ASN A 172 71.90 8.96 11.42
C ASN A 172 72.14 9.28 9.93
N VAL A 173 71.07 9.26 9.14
CA VAL A 173 71.12 9.49 7.70
C VAL A 173 71.00 10.99 7.40
N GLN A 174 72.10 11.62 7.01
CA GLN A 174 72.15 13.05 6.67
C GLN A 174 72.47 13.31 5.19
N ASN A 175 73.12 12.35 4.52
CA ASN A 175 73.54 12.46 3.13
C ASN A 175 73.51 11.08 2.47
N PHE A 176 73.75 11.03 1.16
CA PHE A 176 73.82 9.79 0.38
C PHE A 176 75.27 9.33 0.17
N HIS A 177 76.22 9.69 1.05
CA HIS A 177 77.60 9.22 0.96
C HIS A 177 78.09 8.63 2.29
N MET A 178 78.49 9.49 3.24
CA MET A 178 79.15 9.07 4.48
C MET A 178 78.18 8.38 5.45
N SER A 179 76.90 8.77 5.46
CA SER A 179 75.88 8.16 6.32
C SER A 179 75.56 6.70 6.02
N TRP A 180 76.04 6.17 4.88
CA TRP A 180 75.77 4.79 4.44
C TRP A 180 77.00 3.91 4.50
N LYS A 181 78.17 4.48 4.84
CA LYS A 181 79.47 3.81 4.77
C LYS A 181 79.61 2.67 5.79
N ASP A 182 78.94 2.77 6.93
CA ASP A 182 78.97 1.74 7.99
C ASP A 182 78.00 0.57 7.76
N GLY A 183 77.17 0.64 6.70
CA GLY A 183 76.21 -0.39 6.32
C GLY A 183 74.96 -0.50 7.22
N LEU A 184 74.95 0.15 8.39
CA LEU A 184 73.83 0.06 9.34
C LEU A 184 72.54 0.66 8.77
N ALA A 185 72.65 1.75 8.00
CA ALA A 185 71.50 2.40 7.37
C ALA A 185 70.74 1.48 6.39
N PHE A 186 71.44 0.65 5.61
CA PHE A 186 70.81 -0.31 4.69
C PHE A 186 70.07 -1.41 5.46
N ASN A 187 70.71 -1.98 6.49
CA ASN A 187 70.10 -3.01 7.33
C ASN A 187 68.87 -2.47 8.09
N ALA A 188 68.95 -1.25 8.62
CA ALA A 188 67.84 -0.59 9.32
C ALA A 188 66.62 -0.38 8.42
N LEU A 189 66.85 0.02 7.16
CA LEU A 189 65.77 0.20 6.18
C LEU A 189 65.05 -1.11 5.85
N ILE A 190 65.80 -2.20 5.68
CA ILE A 190 65.24 -3.52 5.40
C ILE A 190 64.49 -4.02 6.63
N HIS A 191 65.11 -4.03 7.81
CA HIS A 191 64.49 -4.47 9.07
C HIS A 191 63.20 -3.68 9.39
N ARG A 192 63.15 -2.38 9.07
CA ARG A 192 61.95 -1.56 9.31
C ARG A 192 60.71 -2.01 8.52
N HIS A 193 60.91 -2.54 7.32
CA HIS A 193 59.83 -3.00 6.44
C HIS A 193 59.61 -4.52 6.53
N ARG A 194 60.69 -5.27 6.78
CA ARG A 194 60.73 -6.72 6.87
C ARG A 194 61.65 -7.12 8.03
N PRO A 195 61.15 -7.03 9.27
CA PRO A 195 61.95 -7.36 10.45
C PRO A 195 62.32 -8.84 10.51
N ASP A 196 61.59 -9.68 9.79
CA ASP A 196 61.82 -11.11 9.65
C ASP A 196 63.13 -11.48 8.91
N LEU A 197 63.72 -10.54 8.16
CA LEU A 197 64.85 -10.84 7.26
C LEU A 197 66.22 -10.48 7.82
N ILE A 198 66.31 -9.64 8.87
CA ILE A 198 67.58 -9.16 9.40
C ILE A 198 67.53 -9.18 10.93
N ASP A 199 68.50 -9.82 11.56
CA ASP A 199 68.75 -9.64 12.98
C ASP A 199 69.60 -8.38 13.21
N TYR A 200 68.93 -7.26 13.47
CA TYR A 200 69.58 -5.95 13.57
C TYR A 200 70.46 -5.81 14.83
N ASP A 201 70.11 -6.50 15.92
CA ASP A 201 70.82 -6.36 17.21
C ASP A 201 72.21 -7.00 17.17
N SER A 202 72.43 -7.94 16.23
CA SER A 202 73.73 -8.58 16.00
C SER A 202 74.76 -7.67 15.31
N LEU A 203 74.32 -6.57 14.69
CA LEU A 203 75.16 -5.73 13.83
C LEU A 203 75.97 -4.70 14.62
N ARG A 204 77.25 -4.54 14.24
CA ARG A 204 78.20 -3.64 14.92
C ARG A 204 78.78 -2.62 13.94
N LYS A 205 79.03 -1.39 14.39
CA LYS A 205 79.49 -0.30 13.53
C LYS A 205 80.93 -0.50 13.04
N GLU A 206 81.71 -1.25 13.81
CA GLU A 206 83.12 -1.52 13.59
C GLU A 206 83.37 -2.48 12.42
N ASP A 207 82.34 -3.20 11.95
CA ASP A 207 82.41 -4.14 10.83
C ASP A 207 81.52 -3.72 9.64
N PRO A 208 81.93 -2.67 8.91
CA PRO A 208 81.13 -2.12 7.81
C PRO A 208 81.00 -3.07 6.62
N VAL A 209 82.00 -3.90 6.35
CA VAL A 209 82.02 -4.81 5.19
C VAL A 209 80.97 -5.91 5.35
N THR A 210 80.92 -6.55 6.53
CA THR A 210 79.92 -7.57 6.83
C THR A 210 78.50 -6.99 6.84
N ASN A 211 78.31 -5.80 7.43
CA ASN A 211 77.00 -5.14 7.45
C ASN A 211 76.49 -4.86 6.02
N LEU A 212 77.34 -4.32 5.14
CA LEU A 212 76.98 -4.01 3.76
C LEU A 212 76.64 -5.29 2.97
N ASN A 213 77.49 -6.31 3.06
CA ASN A 213 77.26 -7.57 2.37
C ASN A 213 75.98 -8.28 2.85
N ASN A 214 75.69 -8.24 4.16
CA ASN A 214 74.43 -8.78 4.70
C ASN A 214 73.21 -8.09 4.08
N ALA A 215 73.18 -6.76 4.08
CA ALA A 215 72.07 -6.01 3.49
C ALA A 215 71.92 -6.29 1.99
N PHE A 216 73.03 -6.38 1.25
CA PHE A 216 73.01 -6.62 -0.19
C PHE A 216 72.57 -8.05 -0.54
N GLU A 217 72.97 -9.04 0.23
CA GLU A 217 72.51 -10.42 0.08
C GLU A 217 71.03 -10.60 0.37
N VAL A 218 70.56 -10.03 1.48
CA VAL A 218 69.15 -10.09 1.86
C VAL A 218 68.29 -9.40 0.80
N ALA A 219 68.75 -8.26 0.28
CA ALA A 219 68.06 -7.53 -0.77
C ALA A 219 67.93 -8.33 -2.07
N GLU A 220 68.98 -9.04 -2.48
CA GLU A 220 68.96 -9.86 -3.69
C GLU A 220 68.09 -11.11 -3.53
N LYS A 221 68.29 -11.87 -2.46
CA LYS A 221 67.61 -13.15 -2.24
C LYS A 221 66.12 -12.99 -1.95
N HIS A 222 65.73 -11.96 -1.18
CA HIS A 222 64.37 -11.85 -0.65
C HIS A 222 63.57 -10.67 -1.21
N LEU A 223 64.23 -9.64 -1.75
CA LEU A 223 63.56 -8.44 -2.27
C LEU A 223 63.69 -8.28 -3.80
N ASP A 224 64.41 -9.19 -4.48
CA ASP A 224 64.74 -9.13 -5.91
C ASP A 224 65.41 -7.80 -6.34
N ILE A 225 66.14 -7.18 -5.41
CA ILE A 225 66.96 -5.99 -5.67
C ILE A 225 68.40 -6.48 -5.93
N PRO A 226 68.92 -6.38 -7.16
CA PRO A 226 70.24 -6.94 -7.47
C PRO A 226 71.34 -6.17 -6.75
N LYS A 227 72.44 -6.85 -6.41
CA LYS A 227 73.61 -6.21 -5.79
C LYS A 227 74.26 -5.24 -6.78
N MET A 228 74.08 -3.93 -6.54
CA MET A 228 74.65 -2.88 -7.41
C MET A 228 75.91 -2.24 -6.82
N LEU A 229 76.16 -2.48 -5.54
CA LEU A 229 77.25 -1.88 -4.79
C LEU A 229 78.12 -2.99 -4.20
N ASP A 230 79.44 -2.79 -4.23
CA ASP A 230 80.40 -3.67 -3.59
C ASP A 230 80.83 -3.09 -2.25
N ALA A 231 80.78 -3.90 -1.19
CA ALA A 231 81.11 -3.47 0.17
C ALA A 231 82.56 -2.96 0.27
N GLU A 232 83.49 -3.64 -0.39
CA GLU A 232 84.92 -3.28 -0.40
C GLU A 232 85.16 -1.92 -1.07
N ASP A 233 84.48 -1.63 -2.18
CA ASP A 233 84.61 -0.35 -2.90
C ASP A 233 84.03 0.82 -2.07
N ILE A 234 82.97 0.59 -1.28
CA ILE A 234 82.38 1.61 -0.39
C ILE A 234 83.30 1.91 0.80
N VAL A 235 83.87 0.87 1.43
CA VAL A 235 84.69 1.04 2.62
C VAL A 235 86.08 1.59 2.26
N GLY A 236 86.67 1.10 1.16
CA GLY A 236 88.01 1.46 0.70
C GLY A 236 88.15 2.86 0.12
N THR A 237 87.05 3.51 -0.29
CA THR A 237 87.05 4.91 -0.74
C THR A 237 86.90 5.87 0.44
N LEU A 238 87.57 7.03 0.39
CA LEU A 238 87.41 8.05 1.45
C LEU A 238 85.95 8.51 1.55
N ARG A 239 85.34 8.79 0.39
CA ARG A 239 83.95 9.22 0.25
C ARG A 239 83.23 8.36 -0.80
N PRO A 240 82.24 7.55 -0.40
CA PRO A 240 81.41 6.80 -1.34
C PRO A 240 80.68 7.72 -2.32
N ASP A 241 80.51 7.28 -3.56
CA ASP A 241 79.80 8.05 -4.59
C ASP A 241 78.31 8.21 -4.26
N GLU A 242 77.86 9.48 -4.23
CA GLU A 242 76.48 9.83 -3.88
C GLU A 242 75.47 9.31 -4.89
N LYS A 243 75.80 9.34 -6.19
CA LYS A 243 74.89 8.91 -7.25
C LYS A 243 74.66 7.40 -7.21
N ALA A 244 75.73 6.64 -6.96
CA ALA A 244 75.67 5.19 -6.80
C ALA A 244 74.77 4.78 -5.62
N ILE A 245 74.96 5.39 -4.45
CA ILE A 245 74.12 5.12 -3.27
C ILE A 245 72.67 5.54 -3.51
N MET A 246 72.41 6.73 -4.05
CA MET A 246 71.05 7.17 -4.38
C MET A 246 70.32 6.20 -5.31
N THR A 247 71.02 5.70 -6.33
CA THR A 247 70.47 4.72 -7.28
C THR A 247 70.03 3.46 -6.56
N TYR A 248 70.88 2.92 -5.68
CA TYR A 248 70.57 1.71 -4.96
C TYR A 248 69.45 1.90 -3.93
N VAL A 249 69.50 2.98 -3.14
CA VAL A 249 68.46 3.31 -2.16
C VAL A 249 67.09 3.56 -2.81
N SER A 250 67.05 4.14 -4.01
CA SER A 250 65.81 4.33 -4.76
C SER A 250 65.13 2.99 -5.12
N CYS A 251 65.91 1.93 -5.33
CA CYS A 251 65.37 0.60 -5.60
C CYS A 251 64.65 0.03 -4.38
N PHE A 252 65.20 0.23 -3.17
CA PHE A 252 64.50 -0.13 -1.93
C PHE A 252 63.20 0.65 -1.75
N TYR A 253 63.19 1.95 -2.06
CA TYR A 253 61.98 2.76 -1.99
C TYR A 253 60.85 2.17 -2.86
N HIS A 254 61.15 1.83 -4.12
CA HIS A 254 60.15 1.29 -5.04
C HIS A 254 59.66 -0.10 -4.63
N ALA A 255 60.56 -0.97 -4.16
CA ALA A 255 60.22 -2.30 -3.67
C ALA A 255 59.22 -2.22 -2.50
N PHE A 256 59.49 -1.35 -1.52
CA PHE A 256 58.64 -1.23 -0.33
C PHE A 256 57.36 -0.39 -0.55
N SER A 257 57.42 0.66 -1.39
CA SER A 257 56.25 1.50 -1.71
C SER A 257 55.19 0.73 -2.53
N GLY A 258 55.62 -0.20 -3.39
CA GLY A 258 54.71 -1.04 -4.17
C GLY A 258 53.86 -1.97 -3.30
N ALA A 259 54.48 -2.62 -2.30
CA ALA A 259 53.81 -3.56 -1.41
C ALA A 259 52.71 -2.88 -0.56
N GLN A 260 52.99 -1.70 0.01
CA GLN A 260 52.03 -0.98 0.86
C GLN A 260 50.77 -0.51 0.09
N LYS A 261 50.92 -0.13 -1.18
CA LYS A 261 49.79 0.27 -2.03
C LYS A 261 48.86 -0.91 -2.33
N ALA A 262 49.41 -2.10 -2.56
CA ALA A 262 48.63 -3.31 -2.82
C ALA A 262 47.80 -3.72 -1.58
N GLU A 263 48.40 -3.69 -0.40
CA GLU A 263 47.72 -4.01 0.86
C GLU A 263 46.54 -3.06 1.14
N THR A 264 46.75 -1.75 0.94
CA THR A 264 45.69 -0.76 1.17
C THR A 264 44.51 -0.95 0.20
N ALA A 265 44.78 -1.35 -1.05
CA ALA A 265 43.74 -1.68 -2.02
C ALA A 265 42.97 -2.94 -1.62
N ALA A 266 43.66 -4.00 -1.18
CA ALA A 266 43.04 -5.22 -0.69
C ALA A 266 42.10 -4.95 0.50
N ASN A 267 42.57 -4.18 1.50
CA ASN A 267 41.76 -3.81 2.66
C ASN A 267 40.49 -3.03 2.29
N ARG A 268 40.55 -2.19 1.25
CA ARG A 268 39.35 -1.48 0.74
C ARG A 268 38.36 -2.43 0.08
N ILE A 269 38.84 -3.43 -0.67
CA ILE A 269 37.99 -4.44 -1.31
C ILE A 269 37.30 -5.29 -0.24
N CYS A 270 38.02 -5.74 0.79
CA CYS A 270 37.44 -6.50 1.90
C CYS A 270 36.30 -5.74 2.60
N LYS A 271 36.46 -4.43 2.84
CA LYS A 271 35.39 -3.61 3.43
C LYS A 271 34.15 -3.52 2.55
N VAL A 272 34.32 -3.35 1.24
CA VAL A 272 33.19 -3.28 0.30
C VAL A 272 32.48 -4.63 0.22
N LEU A 273 33.24 -5.73 0.25
CA LEU A 273 32.68 -7.07 0.19
C LEU A 273 31.86 -7.40 1.45
N ALA A 274 32.34 -7.03 2.64
CA ALA A 274 31.59 -7.20 3.89
C ALA A 274 30.23 -6.47 3.86
N VAL A 275 30.21 -5.20 3.46
CA VAL A 275 28.97 -4.43 3.30
C VAL A 275 28.05 -5.06 2.26
N ASN A 276 28.59 -5.62 1.18
CA ASN A 276 27.77 -6.28 0.17
C ASN A 276 27.14 -7.58 0.70
N GLN A 277 27.89 -8.37 1.47
CA GLN A 277 27.37 -9.59 2.09
C GLN A 277 26.25 -9.29 3.10
N GLU A 278 26.39 -8.24 3.91
CA GLU A 278 25.31 -7.76 4.78
C GLU A 278 24.08 -7.31 3.99
N ASN A 279 24.27 -6.63 2.85
CA ASN A 279 23.18 -6.24 1.97
C ASN A 279 22.46 -7.44 1.36
N GLU A 280 23.19 -8.48 0.94
CA GLU A 280 22.59 -9.74 0.46
C GLU A 280 21.74 -10.39 1.54
N HIS A 281 22.26 -10.51 2.77
CA HIS A 281 21.50 -11.06 3.89
C HIS A 281 20.24 -10.24 4.21
N MET A 282 20.33 -8.90 4.17
CA MET A 282 19.16 -8.04 4.33
C MET A 282 18.12 -8.27 3.21
N MET A 283 18.55 -8.41 1.95
CA MET A 283 17.66 -8.68 0.83
C MET A 283 16.91 -10.01 0.98
N GLU A 284 17.59 -11.08 1.40
CA GLU A 284 16.97 -12.38 1.66
C GLU A 284 15.92 -12.30 2.78
N ASN A 285 16.24 -11.63 3.89
CA ASN A 285 15.29 -11.41 4.99
C ASN A 285 14.07 -10.61 4.54
N TYR A 286 14.25 -9.62 3.66
CA TYR A 286 13.13 -8.88 3.06
C TYR A 286 12.26 -9.74 2.16
N GLU A 287 12.86 -10.58 1.31
CA GLU A 287 12.14 -11.47 0.40
C GLU A 287 11.32 -12.51 1.18
N LYS A 288 11.90 -13.09 2.24
CA LYS A 288 11.21 -14.02 3.13
C LYS A 288 10.03 -13.36 3.82
N LEU A 289 10.24 -12.20 4.45
CA LEU A 289 9.18 -11.46 5.14
C LEU A 289 8.04 -11.07 4.19
N ALA A 290 8.36 -10.63 2.97
CA ALA A 290 7.38 -10.29 1.96
C ALA A 290 6.58 -11.51 1.48
N SER A 291 7.25 -12.65 1.31
CA SER A 291 6.63 -13.91 0.86
C SER A 291 5.64 -14.44 1.91
N ASP A 292 6.08 -14.54 3.17
CA ASP A 292 5.25 -14.98 4.31
C ASP A 292 4.00 -14.09 4.45
N LEU A 293 4.17 -12.79 4.30
CA LEU A 293 3.08 -11.82 4.37
C LEU A 293 2.09 -11.98 3.21
N LEU A 294 2.56 -12.16 1.97
CA LEU A 294 1.70 -12.36 0.81
C LEU A 294 0.94 -13.68 0.89
N GLU A 295 1.58 -14.74 1.37
CA GLU A 295 0.93 -16.03 1.61
C GLU A 295 -0.16 -15.92 2.68
N TRP A 296 0.13 -15.23 3.78
CA TRP A 296 -0.84 -14.96 4.83
C TRP A 296 -2.07 -14.21 4.30
N ILE A 297 -1.88 -13.16 3.48
CA ILE A 297 -3.00 -12.43 2.86
C ILE A 297 -3.81 -13.36 1.94
N ARG A 298 -3.14 -14.14 1.08
CA ARG A 298 -3.79 -15.06 0.14
C ARG A 298 -4.62 -16.12 0.85
N ARG A 299 -4.19 -16.58 2.03
CA ARG A 299 -4.94 -17.55 2.84
C ARG A 299 -6.09 -16.90 3.63
N THR A 300 -5.91 -15.66 4.08
CA THR A 300 -6.87 -14.96 4.94
C THR A 300 -8.07 -14.42 4.16
N ILE A 301 -7.88 -13.95 2.92
CA ILE A 301 -8.97 -13.41 2.10
C ILE A 301 -10.11 -14.43 1.91
N PRO A 302 -9.85 -15.70 1.49
CA PRO A 302 -10.92 -16.69 1.36
C PRO A 302 -11.67 -16.99 2.67
N TRP A 303 -10.97 -16.94 3.82
CA TRP A 303 -11.61 -17.11 5.13
C TRP A 303 -12.57 -15.96 5.44
N LEU A 304 -12.20 -14.72 5.14
CA LEU A 304 -13.07 -13.53 5.26
C LEU A 304 -14.18 -13.49 4.21
N GLU A 305 -13.97 -14.08 3.04
CA GLU A 305 -14.98 -14.18 1.97
C GLU A 305 -15.97 -15.32 2.20
N ASN A 306 -15.68 -16.26 3.09
CA ASN A 306 -16.61 -17.33 3.45
C ASN A 306 -17.80 -16.78 4.25
N ARG A 307 -18.97 -16.69 3.60
CA ARG A 307 -20.22 -16.16 4.16
C ARG A 307 -21.25 -17.24 4.51
N GLU A 308 -20.79 -18.41 4.94
CA GLU A 308 -21.69 -19.47 5.39
C GLU A 308 -22.45 -19.08 6.67
N PRO A 309 -23.79 -18.93 6.62
CA PRO A 309 -24.60 -18.63 7.80
C PRO A 309 -24.64 -19.84 8.74
N LYS A 310 -24.79 -19.56 10.03
CA LYS A 310 -25.06 -20.56 11.07
C LYS A 310 -26.49 -20.42 11.56
N ASN A 311 -27.04 -21.49 12.10
CA ASN A 311 -28.47 -21.56 12.43
C ASN A 311 -28.78 -20.92 13.79
N THR A 312 -27.78 -20.77 14.66
CA THR A 312 -27.95 -20.24 16.01
C THR A 312 -27.18 -18.94 16.24
N VAL A 313 -27.71 -18.08 17.11
CA VAL A 313 -27.05 -16.83 17.51
C VAL A 313 -25.68 -17.13 18.16
N ASN A 314 -25.61 -18.16 19.01
CA ASN A 314 -24.37 -18.55 19.70
C ASN A 314 -23.25 -18.94 18.73
N GLU A 315 -23.54 -19.75 17.70
CA GLU A 315 -22.53 -20.11 16.70
C GLU A 315 -22.04 -18.89 15.89
N MET A 316 -22.94 -17.94 15.60
CA MET A 316 -22.55 -16.69 14.96
C MET A 316 -21.76 -15.76 15.90
N GLN A 317 -22.04 -15.77 17.20
CA GLN A 317 -21.25 -15.05 18.21
C GLN A 317 -19.84 -15.65 18.34
N MET A 318 -19.69 -16.97 18.28
CA MET A 318 -18.36 -17.60 18.22
C MET A 318 -17.58 -17.15 16.97
N LYS A 319 -18.22 -17.11 15.79
CA LYS A 319 -17.59 -16.53 14.59
C LYS A 319 -17.19 -15.06 14.78
N GLN A 320 -17.96 -14.29 15.54
CA GLN A 320 -17.62 -12.91 15.88
C GLN A 320 -16.40 -12.84 16.83
N GLU A 321 -16.29 -13.78 17.76
CA GLU A 321 -15.14 -13.90 18.67
C GLU A 321 -13.87 -14.27 17.90
N ASP A 322 -13.92 -15.25 17.00
CA ASP A 322 -12.83 -15.59 16.08
C ASP A 322 -12.38 -14.37 15.27
N PHE A 323 -13.33 -13.54 14.81
CA PHE A 323 -13.02 -12.31 14.10
C PHE A 323 -12.38 -11.25 15.00
N ARG A 324 -12.77 -11.16 16.27
CA ARG A 324 -12.13 -10.27 17.25
C ARG A 324 -10.70 -10.72 17.54
N ASP A 325 -10.47 -12.02 17.73
CA ASP A 325 -9.14 -12.58 17.94
C ASP A 325 -8.22 -12.31 16.74
N TYR A 326 -8.72 -12.54 15.52
CA TYR A 326 -8.04 -12.14 14.29
C TYR A 326 -7.63 -10.65 14.31
N ARG A 327 -8.52 -9.74 14.70
CA ARG A 327 -8.25 -8.29 14.72
C ARG A 327 -7.31 -7.84 15.83
N CYS A 328 -7.35 -8.50 16.99
CA CYS A 328 -6.63 -8.06 18.19
C CYS A 328 -5.26 -8.73 18.34
N VAL A 329 -5.11 -9.95 17.84
CA VAL A 329 -3.90 -10.76 18.04
C VAL A 329 -3.16 -10.98 16.72
N HIS A 330 -3.85 -11.52 15.71
CA HIS A 330 -3.18 -11.99 14.49
C HIS A 330 -2.87 -10.89 13.47
N LYS A 331 -3.76 -9.90 13.31
CA LYS A 331 -3.59 -8.81 12.33
C LYS A 331 -2.55 -7.76 12.74
N PRO A 332 -2.47 -7.28 14.01
CA PRO A 332 -1.57 -6.17 14.36
C PRO A 332 -0.09 -6.40 14.02
N PRO A 333 0.51 -7.59 14.27
CA PRO A 333 1.88 -7.89 13.85
C PRO A 333 2.05 -7.77 12.34
N LYS A 334 1.07 -8.20 11.55
CA LYS A 334 1.12 -8.12 10.09
C LYS A 334 1.02 -6.68 9.59
N VAL A 335 0.26 -5.82 10.25
CA VAL A 335 0.26 -4.37 9.97
C VAL A 335 1.65 -3.77 10.21
N TRP A 336 2.34 -4.17 11.27
CA TRP A 336 3.73 -3.75 11.50
C TRP A 336 4.65 -4.22 10.37
N GLU A 337 4.61 -5.50 10.00
CA GLU A 337 5.42 -6.08 8.90
C GLU A 337 5.20 -5.34 7.57
N THR A 338 3.95 -4.96 7.27
CA THR A 338 3.64 -4.18 6.07
C THR A 338 4.24 -2.79 6.07
N SER A 339 4.23 -2.13 7.24
CA SER A 339 4.77 -0.79 7.39
C SER A 339 6.28 -0.82 7.22
N LEU A 340 6.92 -1.87 7.77
CA LEU A 340 8.35 -2.15 7.61
C LEU A 340 8.71 -2.30 6.13
N LEU A 341 8.01 -3.18 5.40
CA LEU A 341 8.23 -3.42 3.96
C LEU A 341 7.94 -2.17 3.11
N ARG A 342 6.95 -1.36 3.49
CA ARG A 342 6.58 -0.13 2.78
C ARG A 342 7.64 0.97 2.89
N ASN A 343 8.39 1.02 4.00
CA ASN A 343 9.48 1.97 4.17
C ASN A 343 10.66 1.67 3.22
N VAL A 344 10.79 0.42 2.76
CA VAL A 344 11.85 -0.04 1.85
C VAL A 344 11.34 -0.18 0.42
N SER A 345 10.76 0.88 -0.15
CA SER A 345 10.43 1.01 -1.58
C SER A 345 9.59 -0.11 -2.27
N TRP A 346 8.96 -1.05 -1.55
CA TRP A 346 8.07 -2.11 -2.10
C TRP A 346 6.66 -1.61 -2.49
N ARG A 347 6.54 -0.32 -2.83
CA ARG A 347 5.26 0.42 -2.88
C ARG A 347 4.33 0.06 -4.05
N SER A 348 4.72 -0.86 -4.96
CA SER A 348 4.00 -1.07 -6.23
C SER A 348 3.27 -2.41 -6.37
N THR A 349 3.56 -3.43 -5.56
CA THR A 349 2.96 -4.78 -5.70
C THR A 349 2.14 -5.21 -4.48
N SER A 350 2.51 -4.83 -3.24
CA SER A 350 1.75 -5.23 -2.04
C SER A 350 0.56 -4.32 -1.70
N THR A 351 0.56 -3.06 -2.12
CA THR A 351 -0.54 -2.15 -1.74
C THR A 351 -1.93 -2.59 -2.24
N PRO A 352 -2.09 -3.18 -3.44
CA PRO A 352 -3.41 -3.64 -3.90
C PRO A 352 -3.93 -4.85 -3.12
N SER A 353 -3.07 -5.79 -2.72
CA SER A 353 -3.48 -6.99 -1.97
C SER A 353 -3.95 -6.63 -0.55
N TRP A 354 -3.29 -5.66 0.09
CA TRP A 354 -3.72 -5.12 1.39
C TRP A 354 -5.07 -4.43 1.34
N HIS A 355 -5.32 -3.60 0.33
CA HIS A 355 -6.64 -2.98 0.15
C HIS A 355 -7.73 -4.01 -0.15
N THR A 356 -7.39 -5.11 -0.82
CA THR A 356 -8.35 -6.21 -1.05
C THR A 356 -8.71 -6.89 0.27
N LEU A 357 -7.73 -7.14 1.13
CA LEU A 357 -7.96 -7.66 2.49
C LEU A 357 -8.82 -6.71 3.33
N GLU A 358 -8.51 -5.41 3.35
CA GLU A 358 -9.32 -4.40 4.06
C GLU A 358 -10.77 -4.37 3.57
N GLY A 359 -10.98 -4.56 2.26
CA GLY A 359 -12.31 -4.69 1.67
C GLY A 359 -13.05 -5.95 2.13
N ALA A 360 -12.38 -7.09 2.12
CA ALA A 360 -12.94 -8.37 2.59
C ALA A 360 -13.29 -8.30 4.09
N GLU A 361 -12.44 -7.71 4.92
CA GLU A 361 -12.70 -7.52 6.36
C GLU A 361 -13.95 -6.67 6.61
N LYS A 362 -14.07 -5.54 5.92
CA LYS A 362 -15.23 -4.67 6.07
C LYS A 362 -16.52 -5.41 5.67
N GLY A 363 -16.47 -6.15 4.56
CA GLY A 363 -17.60 -6.96 4.10
C GLY A 363 -17.97 -8.08 5.07
N TYR A 364 -16.98 -8.73 5.68
CA TYR A 364 -17.19 -9.80 6.67
C TYR A 364 -17.77 -9.27 7.99
N GLU A 365 -17.28 -8.13 8.47
CA GLU A 365 -17.79 -7.45 9.66
C GLU A 365 -19.26 -7.03 9.49
N GLU A 366 -19.58 -6.40 8.36
CA GLU A 366 -20.96 -6.02 8.03
C GLU A 366 -21.89 -7.25 7.92
N TRP A 367 -21.39 -8.33 7.31
CA TRP A 367 -22.13 -9.58 7.15
C TRP A 367 -22.43 -10.26 8.50
N ILE A 368 -21.42 -10.50 9.35
CA ILE A 368 -21.62 -11.11 10.68
C ILE A 368 -22.63 -10.30 11.50
N LEU A 369 -22.48 -8.97 11.54
CA LEU A 369 -23.38 -8.12 12.33
C LEU A 369 -24.80 -8.09 11.77
N SER A 370 -24.97 -8.15 10.45
CA SER A 370 -26.29 -8.27 9.83
C SER A 370 -26.94 -9.61 10.17
N GLU A 371 -26.16 -10.69 10.14
CA GLU A 371 -26.65 -12.04 10.36
C GLU A 371 -27.00 -12.30 11.83
N ILE A 372 -26.19 -11.83 12.78
CA ILE A 372 -26.53 -11.89 14.22
C ILE A 372 -27.86 -11.15 14.48
N ARG A 373 -28.03 -9.93 13.94
CA ARG A 373 -29.28 -9.18 14.10
C ARG A 373 -30.48 -9.87 13.46
N ARG A 374 -30.27 -10.55 12.32
CA ARG A 374 -31.31 -11.35 11.65
C ARG A 374 -31.75 -12.51 12.55
N LEU A 375 -30.79 -13.26 13.11
CA LEU A 375 -31.07 -14.38 14.01
C LEU A 375 -31.72 -13.94 15.33
N GLU A 376 -31.27 -12.84 15.94
CA GLU A 376 -31.91 -12.26 17.13
C GLU A 376 -33.36 -11.85 16.86
N ARG A 377 -33.63 -11.24 15.70
CA ARG A 377 -35.00 -10.91 15.27
C ARG A 377 -35.84 -12.17 15.08
N LEU A 378 -35.29 -13.20 14.43
CA LEU A 378 -35.97 -14.48 14.24
C LEU A 378 -36.33 -15.14 15.58
N GLU A 379 -35.40 -15.19 16.54
CA GLU A 379 -35.64 -15.76 17.86
C GLU A 379 -36.73 -14.98 18.62
N HIS A 380 -36.69 -13.65 18.56
CA HIS A 380 -37.71 -12.80 19.15
C HIS A 380 -39.10 -13.00 18.51
N LEU A 381 -39.17 -13.07 17.18
CA LEU A 381 -40.42 -13.31 16.45
C LEU A 381 -40.98 -14.71 16.73
N ALA A 382 -40.12 -15.72 16.78
CA ALA A 382 -40.51 -17.10 17.07
C ALA A 382 -41.08 -17.23 18.48
N GLU A 383 -40.45 -16.59 19.48
CA GLU A 383 -40.99 -16.56 20.85
C GLU A 383 -42.31 -15.80 20.92
N LYS A 384 -42.41 -14.65 20.24
CA LYS A 384 -43.64 -13.86 20.17
C LYS A 384 -44.78 -14.63 19.51
N PHE A 385 -44.50 -15.39 18.45
CA PHE A 385 -45.45 -16.30 17.82
C PHE A 385 -45.91 -17.37 18.80
N ARG A 386 -44.97 -18.05 19.47
CA ARG A 386 -45.24 -19.11 20.44
C ARG A 386 -46.17 -18.63 21.56
N GLN A 387 -45.89 -17.46 22.14
CA GLN A 387 -46.70 -16.85 23.19
C GLN A 387 -48.10 -16.47 22.69
N LYS A 388 -48.20 -15.76 21.56
CA LYS A 388 -49.51 -15.32 21.03
C LYS A 388 -50.38 -16.49 20.60
N ALA A 389 -49.79 -17.50 19.95
CA ALA A 389 -50.48 -18.73 19.56
C ALA A 389 -51.00 -19.48 20.78
N ALA A 390 -50.18 -19.69 21.81
CA ALA A 390 -50.60 -20.39 23.04
C ALA A 390 -51.74 -19.66 23.76
N ILE A 391 -51.69 -18.32 23.86
CA ILE A 391 -52.75 -17.52 24.47
C ILE A 391 -54.05 -17.60 23.64
N HIS A 392 -53.94 -17.62 22.31
CA HIS A 392 -55.12 -17.77 21.44
C HIS A 392 -55.74 -19.16 21.58
N GLU A 393 -54.92 -20.21 21.51
CA GLU A 393 -55.36 -21.61 21.66
C GLU A 393 -56.07 -21.84 23.00
N SER A 394 -55.52 -21.31 24.11
CA SER A 394 -56.15 -21.36 25.42
C SER A 394 -57.50 -20.64 25.47
N TRP A 395 -57.70 -19.57 24.71
CA TRP A 395 -58.99 -18.88 24.64
C TRP A 395 -60.00 -19.62 23.75
N THR A 396 -59.55 -20.28 22.68
CA THR A 396 -60.44 -21.08 21.80
C THR A 396 -60.87 -22.39 22.42
N ASP A 397 -60.14 -22.88 23.42
CA ASP A 397 -60.46 -24.15 24.09
C ASP A 397 -61.87 -24.15 24.68
N GLY A 398 -62.62 -25.22 24.42
CA GLY A 398 -64.03 -25.38 24.82
C GLY A 398 -65.06 -24.47 24.12
N LYS A 399 -64.66 -23.44 23.34
CA LYS A 399 -65.61 -22.53 22.68
C LYS A 399 -66.43 -23.21 21.58
N GLU A 400 -65.81 -24.12 20.84
CA GLU A 400 -66.49 -24.90 19.80
C GLU A 400 -67.57 -25.81 20.40
N ALA A 401 -67.28 -26.46 21.52
CA ALA A 401 -68.23 -27.25 22.27
C ALA A 401 -69.40 -26.39 22.80
N MET A 402 -69.12 -25.18 23.31
CA MET A 402 -70.16 -24.24 23.72
C MET A 402 -71.07 -23.83 22.54
N LEU A 403 -70.51 -23.54 21.37
CA LEU A 403 -71.27 -23.09 20.21
C LEU A 403 -72.13 -24.18 19.57
N THR A 404 -71.79 -25.45 19.76
CA THR A 404 -72.53 -26.60 19.20
C THR A 404 -73.64 -27.12 20.12
N GLN A 405 -73.72 -26.63 21.37
CA GLN A 405 -74.81 -26.98 22.28
C GLN A 405 -76.17 -26.56 21.71
N ARG A 406 -77.21 -27.34 22.03
CA ARG A 406 -78.61 -27.11 21.60
C ARG A 406 -79.54 -26.80 22.77
N ASP A 407 -79.01 -26.08 23.76
CA ASP A 407 -79.69 -25.60 24.97
C ASP A 407 -80.96 -24.77 24.70
N TYR A 408 -81.06 -24.14 23.53
CA TYR A 408 -82.22 -23.34 23.14
C TYR A 408 -83.46 -24.16 22.76
N GLU A 409 -83.33 -25.46 22.42
CA GLU A 409 -84.45 -26.28 21.95
C GLU A 409 -85.47 -26.58 23.08
N THR A 410 -85.02 -26.68 24.33
CA THR A 410 -85.86 -27.00 25.50
C THR A 410 -86.14 -25.79 26.40
N SER A 411 -85.72 -24.59 25.99
CA SER A 411 -85.77 -23.37 26.81
C SER A 411 -87.08 -22.60 26.63
N THR A 412 -87.51 -21.89 27.66
CA THR A 412 -88.65 -20.95 27.61
C THR A 412 -88.29 -19.65 26.87
N LEU A 413 -89.30 -18.86 26.48
CA LEU A 413 -89.08 -17.61 25.73
C LEU A 413 -88.13 -16.63 26.47
N SER A 414 -88.25 -16.52 27.79
CA SER A 414 -87.38 -15.65 28.60
C SER A 414 -85.93 -16.17 28.63
N GLU A 415 -85.75 -17.49 28.72
CA GLU A 415 -84.43 -18.13 28.73
C GLU A 415 -83.73 -18.00 27.37
N VAL A 416 -84.45 -18.22 26.26
CA VAL A 416 -83.91 -18.02 24.90
C VAL A 416 -83.49 -16.56 24.69
N LYS A 417 -84.29 -15.59 25.15
CA LYS A 417 -83.93 -14.16 25.13
C LYS A 417 -82.68 -13.86 25.96
N ALA A 418 -82.49 -14.53 27.09
CA ALA A 418 -81.28 -14.42 27.89
C ALA A 418 -80.06 -15.05 27.20
N LEU A 419 -80.23 -16.22 26.55
CA LEU A 419 -79.20 -16.87 25.75
C LEU A 419 -78.76 -16.01 24.56
N LEU A 420 -79.69 -15.33 23.88
CA LEU A 420 -79.38 -14.37 22.82
C LEU A 420 -78.50 -13.22 23.30
N LYS A 421 -78.78 -12.64 24.49
CA LYS A 421 -77.92 -11.61 25.08
C LYS A 421 -76.53 -12.14 25.44
N LYS A 422 -76.44 -13.36 25.97
CA LYS A 422 -75.14 -14.01 26.23
C LYS A 422 -74.36 -14.25 24.93
N HIS A 423 -75.05 -14.65 23.86
CA HIS A 423 -74.46 -14.85 22.53
C HIS A 423 -73.99 -13.53 21.92
N GLU A 424 -74.73 -12.44 22.06
CA GLU A 424 -74.30 -11.10 21.63
C GLU A 424 -73.02 -10.65 22.36
N ALA A 425 -72.91 -10.94 23.66
CA ALA A 425 -71.68 -10.68 24.41
C ALA A 425 -70.50 -11.53 23.89
N PHE A 426 -70.74 -12.80 23.54
CA PHE A 426 -69.74 -13.65 22.92
C PHE A 426 -69.33 -13.17 21.52
N GLU A 427 -70.26 -12.73 20.66
CA GLU A 427 -69.94 -12.14 19.35
C GLU A 427 -69.06 -10.89 19.50
N SER A 428 -69.30 -10.08 20.54
CA SER A 428 -68.45 -8.92 20.83
C SER A 428 -67.05 -9.31 21.29
N ASP A 429 -66.91 -10.37 22.10
CA ASP A 429 -65.62 -10.91 22.54
C ASP A 429 -64.84 -11.51 21.35
N LEU A 430 -65.51 -12.33 20.53
CA LEU A 430 -64.97 -12.89 19.28
C LEU A 430 -64.46 -11.77 18.37
N ALA A 431 -65.21 -10.69 18.18
CA ALA A 431 -64.76 -9.55 17.35
C ALA A 431 -63.51 -8.86 17.90
N ALA A 432 -63.30 -8.85 19.23
CA ALA A 432 -62.11 -8.27 19.85
C ALA A 432 -60.85 -9.15 19.64
N HIS A 433 -61.03 -10.45 19.44
CA HIS A 433 -59.94 -11.41 19.22
C HIS A 433 -59.44 -11.47 17.76
N GLN A 434 -60.17 -10.89 16.80
CA GLN A 434 -59.79 -10.86 15.38
C GLN A 434 -58.37 -10.30 15.13
N ASP A 435 -58.04 -9.17 15.77
CA ASP A 435 -56.73 -8.51 15.63
C ASP A 435 -55.58 -9.42 16.12
N ARG A 436 -55.84 -10.30 17.09
CA ARG A 436 -54.83 -11.25 17.58
C ARG A 436 -54.51 -12.31 16.54
N VAL A 437 -55.52 -12.85 15.84
CA VAL A 437 -55.32 -13.85 14.78
C VAL A 437 -54.58 -13.24 13.60
N GLU A 438 -54.94 -12.02 13.19
CA GLU A 438 -54.24 -11.28 12.14
C GLU A 438 -52.76 -11.05 12.49
N GLN A 439 -52.45 -10.72 13.74
CA GLN A 439 -51.07 -10.58 14.21
C GLN A 439 -50.30 -11.91 14.22
N ILE A 440 -50.94 -13.02 14.60
CA ILE A 440 -50.31 -14.36 14.57
C ILE A 440 -49.92 -14.72 13.13
N ALA A 441 -50.85 -14.52 12.18
CA ALA A 441 -50.59 -14.76 10.76
C ALA A 441 -49.50 -13.85 10.18
N ALA A 442 -49.51 -12.56 10.54
CA ALA A 442 -48.48 -11.62 10.10
C ALA A 442 -47.08 -12.00 10.62
N ILE A 443 -46.97 -12.43 11.88
CA ILE A 443 -45.68 -12.88 12.46
C ILE A 443 -45.21 -14.18 11.77
N ALA A 444 -46.10 -15.13 11.51
CA ALA A 444 -45.76 -16.35 10.79
C ALA A 444 -45.24 -16.05 9.37
N GLN A 445 -45.86 -15.10 8.66
CA GLN A 445 -45.37 -14.64 7.36
C GLN A 445 -43.98 -13.99 7.46
N GLU A 446 -43.76 -13.12 8.44
CA GLU A 446 -42.46 -12.47 8.67
C GLU A 446 -41.35 -13.50 8.98
N LEU A 447 -41.68 -14.57 9.73
CA LEU A 447 -40.77 -15.69 9.97
C LEU A 447 -40.42 -16.47 8.70
N ASN A 448 -41.35 -16.61 7.76
CA ASN A 448 -41.07 -17.21 6.45
C ASN A 448 -40.19 -16.32 5.58
N GLU A 449 -40.47 -15.02 5.54
CA GLU A 449 -39.69 -14.06 4.74
C GLU A 449 -38.22 -13.96 5.19
N LEU A 450 -37.95 -14.32 6.45
CA LEU A 450 -36.60 -14.35 7.03
C LEU A 450 -35.97 -15.76 7.02
N ASP A 451 -36.55 -16.75 6.33
CA ASP A 451 -36.06 -18.13 6.25
C ASP A 451 -35.79 -18.75 7.63
N TYR A 452 -36.77 -18.67 8.54
CA TYR A 452 -36.68 -19.33 9.83
C TYR A 452 -36.57 -20.86 9.68
N TYR A 453 -35.65 -21.49 10.42
CA TYR A 453 -35.35 -22.93 10.30
C TYR A 453 -36.59 -23.82 10.55
N ASP A 454 -37.48 -23.41 11.45
CA ASP A 454 -38.70 -24.14 11.82
C ASP A 454 -39.97 -23.48 11.27
N SER A 455 -39.83 -22.76 10.15
CA SER A 455 -40.94 -22.12 9.42
C SER A 455 -42.06 -23.09 9.07
N ALA A 456 -41.73 -24.34 8.72
CA ALA A 456 -42.72 -25.37 8.38
C ALA A 456 -43.70 -25.64 9.54
N ASN A 457 -43.19 -25.84 10.76
CA ASN A 457 -44.06 -26.10 11.91
C ASN A 457 -44.85 -24.86 12.34
N VAL A 458 -44.24 -23.67 12.24
CA VAL A 458 -44.94 -22.38 12.46
C VAL A 458 -46.12 -22.23 11.51
N ASN A 459 -45.94 -22.54 10.22
CA ASN A 459 -46.99 -22.45 9.21
C ASN A 459 -48.12 -23.45 9.46
N ILE A 460 -47.80 -24.70 9.79
CA ILE A 460 -48.80 -25.72 10.13
C ILE A 460 -49.65 -25.26 11.33
N ARG A 461 -49.00 -24.75 12.38
CA ARG A 461 -49.70 -24.25 13.58
C ARG A 461 -50.55 -23.01 13.27
N CYS A 462 -50.01 -22.08 12.49
CA CYS A 462 -50.75 -20.88 12.09
C CYS A 462 -51.98 -21.23 11.25
N GLN A 463 -51.84 -22.14 10.29
CA GLN A 463 -52.95 -22.61 9.47
C GLN A 463 -54.04 -23.24 10.33
N LYS A 464 -53.67 -24.11 11.27
CA LYS A 464 -54.62 -24.72 12.23
C LYS A 464 -55.40 -23.67 13.02
N ILE A 465 -54.75 -22.60 13.47
CA ILE A 465 -55.39 -21.48 14.18
C ILE A 465 -56.37 -20.74 13.27
N CYS A 466 -55.98 -20.44 12.03
CA CYS A 466 -56.84 -19.78 11.06
C CYS A 466 -58.06 -20.64 10.69
N ASP A 467 -57.86 -21.94 10.45
CA ASP A 467 -58.95 -22.87 10.15
C ASP A 467 -59.94 -22.97 11.32
N GLN A 468 -59.43 -23.08 12.55
CA GLN A 468 -60.26 -23.10 13.75
C GLN A 468 -61.03 -21.78 13.94
N TRP A 469 -60.41 -20.65 13.63
CA TRP A 469 -61.05 -19.33 13.68
C TRP A 469 -62.21 -19.21 12.69
N ASP A 470 -62.00 -19.66 11.45
CA ASP A 470 -63.06 -19.67 10.43
C ASP A 470 -64.22 -20.58 10.85
N VAL A 471 -63.92 -21.76 11.41
CA VAL A 471 -64.93 -22.67 11.97
C VAL A 471 -65.73 -21.99 13.08
N LEU A 472 -65.07 -21.38 14.07
CA LEU A 472 -65.74 -20.64 15.15
C LEU A 472 -66.64 -19.53 14.61
N GLY A 473 -66.18 -18.77 13.61
CA GLY A 473 -66.97 -17.75 12.94
C GLY A 473 -68.25 -18.32 12.32
N THR A 474 -68.14 -19.44 11.60
CA THR A 474 -69.32 -20.09 10.99
C THR A 474 -70.29 -20.68 12.02
N LEU A 475 -69.79 -21.32 13.08
CA LEU A 475 -70.60 -21.88 14.16
C LEU A 475 -71.33 -20.79 14.95
N THR A 476 -70.68 -19.66 15.18
CA THR A 476 -71.28 -18.50 15.86
C THR A 476 -72.48 -17.96 15.08
N GLN A 477 -72.37 -17.84 13.76
CA GLN A 477 -73.50 -17.42 12.92
C GLN A 477 -74.61 -18.47 12.88
N LYS A 478 -74.29 -19.76 12.72
CA LYS A 478 -75.29 -20.84 12.73
C LYS A 478 -76.06 -20.91 14.05
N ARG A 479 -75.39 -20.76 15.19
CA ARG A 479 -76.02 -20.73 16.52
C ARG A 479 -76.94 -19.52 16.65
N LYS A 480 -76.50 -18.34 16.20
CA LYS A 480 -77.32 -17.12 16.21
C LYS A 480 -78.60 -17.29 15.41
N GLU A 481 -78.52 -17.79 14.17
CA GLU A 481 -79.69 -18.03 13.33
C GLU A 481 -80.67 -19.02 13.98
N SER A 482 -80.14 -20.05 14.65
CA SER A 482 -80.95 -21.05 15.35
C SER A 482 -81.65 -20.47 16.59
N LEU A 483 -80.94 -19.63 17.35
CA LEU A 483 -81.50 -18.90 18.51
C LEU A 483 -82.59 -17.91 18.08
N GLU A 484 -82.33 -17.07 17.06
CA GLU A 484 -83.29 -16.10 16.54
C GLU A 484 -84.53 -16.79 15.93
N ARG A 485 -84.35 -17.94 15.26
CA ARG A 485 -85.48 -18.74 14.77
C ARG A 485 -86.34 -19.26 15.91
N THR A 486 -85.72 -19.79 16.97
CA THR A 486 -86.43 -20.36 18.12
C THR A 486 -87.14 -19.26 18.93
N GLU A 487 -86.49 -18.12 19.13
CA GLU A 487 -87.13 -16.94 19.75
C GLU A 487 -88.39 -16.55 18.99
N LYS A 488 -88.30 -16.41 17.66
CA LYS A 488 -89.44 -16.04 16.82
C LYS A 488 -90.59 -17.05 16.88
N GLN A 489 -90.27 -18.35 16.94
CA GLN A 489 -91.29 -19.40 17.09
C GLN A 489 -91.99 -19.28 18.45
N LEU A 490 -91.23 -19.10 19.53
CA LEU A 490 -91.78 -18.96 20.88
C LEU A 490 -92.58 -17.65 21.05
N GLU A 491 -92.16 -16.55 20.44
CA GLU A 491 -92.94 -15.30 20.41
C GLU A 491 -94.27 -15.49 19.68
N SER A 492 -94.27 -16.18 18.53
CA SER A 492 -95.50 -16.48 17.81
C SER A 492 -96.45 -17.38 18.62
N ILE A 493 -95.92 -18.34 19.37
CA ILE A 493 -96.71 -19.20 20.26
C ILE A 493 -97.32 -18.37 21.41
N ASP A 494 -96.54 -17.50 22.04
CA ASP A 494 -97.01 -16.61 23.12
C ASP A 494 -98.10 -15.64 22.62
N GLU A 495 -97.93 -15.06 21.43
CA GLU A 495 -98.96 -14.23 20.79
C GLU A 495 -100.27 -14.98 20.55
N LEU A 496 -100.19 -16.23 20.08
CA LEU A 496 -101.36 -17.09 19.87
C LEU A 496 -102.04 -17.47 21.19
N TYR A 497 -101.27 -17.79 22.23
CA TYR A 497 -101.82 -18.04 23.57
C TYR A 497 -102.51 -16.79 24.14
N LEU A 498 -101.94 -15.61 23.93
CA LEU A 498 -102.53 -14.35 24.35
C LEU A 498 -103.82 -14.02 23.58
N GLU A 499 -103.85 -14.24 22.26
CA GLU A 499 -105.06 -14.13 21.43
C GLU A 499 -106.15 -15.09 21.91
N TYR A 500 -105.80 -16.35 22.17
CA TYR A 500 -106.71 -17.35 22.71
C TYR A 500 -107.26 -16.91 24.06
N ALA A 501 -106.41 -16.53 25.02
CA ALA A 501 -106.82 -16.10 26.36
C ALA A 501 -107.76 -14.89 26.31
N LYS A 502 -107.45 -13.89 25.46
CA LYS A 502 -108.29 -12.70 25.25
C LYS A 502 -109.68 -13.03 24.71
N ARG A 503 -109.80 -14.03 23.84
CA ARG A 503 -111.09 -14.45 23.26
C ARG A 503 -111.85 -15.42 24.18
N ALA A 504 -111.12 -16.32 24.83
CA ALA A 504 -111.68 -17.34 25.72
C ALA A 504 -112.29 -16.72 26.99
N ALA A 505 -111.68 -15.70 27.58
CA ALA A 505 -112.21 -15.11 28.83
C ALA A 505 -113.63 -14.50 28.66
N PRO A 506 -113.90 -13.62 27.67
CA PRO A 506 -115.27 -13.15 27.42
C PRO A 506 -116.23 -14.25 26.98
N PHE A 507 -115.73 -15.25 26.25
CA PHE A 507 -116.53 -16.39 25.81
C PHE A 507 -116.97 -17.29 26.99
N ASN A 508 -116.05 -17.60 27.91
CA ASN A 508 -116.33 -18.34 29.13
C ASN A 508 -117.31 -17.56 30.01
N ASN A 509 -117.09 -16.26 30.23
CA ASN A 509 -118.05 -15.43 30.98
C ASN A 509 -119.44 -15.43 30.33
N TRP A 510 -119.52 -15.43 29.01
CA TRP A 510 -120.79 -15.56 28.30
C TRP A 510 -121.42 -16.94 28.50
N MET A 511 -120.63 -18.02 28.45
CA MET A 511 -121.11 -19.38 28.64
C MET A 511 -121.64 -19.58 30.07
N GLU A 512 -120.91 -19.13 31.09
CA GLU A 512 -121.35 -19.14 32.50
C GLU A 512 -122.66 -18.38 32.67
N GLY A 513 -122.73 -17.14 32.20
CA GLY A 513 -123.98 -16.37 32.27
C GLY A 513 -125.13 -17.01 31.48
N ALA A 514 -124.85 -17.66 30.36
CA ALA A 514 -125.88 -18.39 29.61
C ALA A 514 -126.34 -19.66 30.34
N MET A 515 -125.45 -20.36 31.06
CA MET A 515 -125.81 -21.51 31.89
C MET A 515 -126.65 -21.08 33.09
N GLU A 516 -126.25 -20.00 33.79
CA GLU A 516 -127.00 -19.41 34.90
C GLU A 516 -128.41 -18.97 34.45
N ASP A 517 -128.51 -18.22 33.35
CA ASP A 517 -129.78 -17.80 32.74
C ASP A 517 -130.70 -19.00 32.40
N LEU A 518 -130.15 -20.17 32.06
CA LEU A 518 -130.89 -21.38 31.71
C LEU A 518 -131.27 -22.24 32.93
N GLN A 519 -130.52 -22.14 34.01
CA GLN A 519 -130.75 -22.87 35.27
C GLN A 519 -131.57 -22.07 36.27
N ASP A 520 -131.81 -20.78 36.02
CA ASP A 520 -132.57 -19.90 36.89
C ASP A 520 -134.02 -20.38 37.07
N MET A 521 -134.45 -20.44 38.33
CA MET A 521 -135.74 -21.00 38.71
C MET A 521 -136.80 -19.89 38.68
N PHE A 522 -137.56 -19.82 37.59
CA PHE A 522 -138.55 -18.76 37.41
C PHE A 522 -139.88 -19.11 38.11
N ILE A 523 -140.43 -18.15 38.85
CA ILE A 523 -141.78 -18.21 39.43
C ILE A 523 -142.68 -17.27 38.63
N VAL A 524 -143.78 -17.81 38.10
CA VAL A 524 -144.68 -17.12 37.18
C VAL A 524 -146.11 -17.17 37.72
N HIS A 525 -146.81 -16.03 37.74
CA HIS A 525 -148.13 -15.90 38.40
C HIS A 525 -149.27 -15.57 37.42
N ASN A 526 -148.97 -15.39 36.12
CA ASN A 526 -149.98 -15.17 35.07
C ASN A 526 -149.56 -15.80 33.72
N ILE A 527 -150.53 -16.04 32.83
CA ILE A 527 -150.31 -16.67 31.50
C ILE A 527 -149.46 -15.79 30.58
N GLU A 528 -149.51 -14.46 30.75
CA GLU A 528 -148.70 -13.52 29.96
C GLU A 528 -147.19 -13.61 30.30
N GLU A 529 -146.83 -13.79 31.57
CA GLU A 529 -145.44 -14.00 32.03
C GLU A 529 -144.87 -15.33 31.50
N ILE A 530 -145.68 -16.38 31.42
CA ILE A 530 -145.30 -17.67 30.79
C ILE A 530 -145.04 -17.49 29.29
N GLN A 531 -145.82 -16.68 28.58
CA GLN A 531 -145.58 -16.39 27.16
C GLN A 531 -144.31 -15.55 26.94
N VAL A 532 -143.95 -14.68 27.88
CA VAL A 532 -142.68 -13.91 27.86
C VAL A 532 -141.48 -14.83 28.12
N CYS A 533 -141.57 -15.74 29.10
CA CYS A 533 -140.54 -16.77 29.36
C CYS A 533 -140.43 -17.79 28.22
N SER A 534 -141.52 -18.25 27.61
CA SER A 534 -141.52 -19.13 26.42
C SER A 534 -140.94 -18.44 25.17
N ARG A 535 -141.05 -17.10 25.10
CA ARG A 535 -140.39 -16.28 24.09
C ARG A 535 -138.95 -15.91 24.44
N ALA A 536 -138.42 -16.28 25.62
CA ALA A 536 -137.07 -15.97 26.11
C ALA A 536 -135.93 -16.93 25.67
N PRO A 537 -136.18 -18.16 25.16
CA PRO A 537 -135.17 -18.92 24.40
C PRO A 537 -134.97 -18.40 22.97
N GLN A 538 -135.98 -17.75 22.38
CA GLN A 538 -135.91 -17.14 21.04
C GLN A 538 -135.04 -15.85 20.92
N PRO A 539 -134.84 -15.00 21.95
CA PRO A 539 -133.98 -13.84 21.91
C PRO A 539 -132.52 -14.23 22.24
N LEU A 540 -132.20 -15.46 22.68
CA LEU A 540 -130.82 -15.97 22.63
C LEU A 540 -130.35 -16.10 21.17
N LYS A 541 -131.26 -16.49 20.26
CA LYS A 541 -131.01 -16.49 18.81
C LYS A 541 -131.01 -15.06 18.20
N LYS A 542 -131.81 -14.11 18.71
CA LYS A 542 -131.83 -12.70 18.23
C LYS A 542 -130.80 -11.77 18.90
N LYS A 543 -130.32 -12.06 20.11
CA LYS A 543 -129.21 -11.35 20.80
C LYS A 543 -127.89 -11.53 20.04
N LYS A 544 -127.71 -12.60 19.25
CA LYS A 544 -126.59 -12.73 18.27
C LYS A 544 -126.55 -11.58 17.25
N LYS A 545 -127.68 -11.00 16.86
CA LYS A 545 -127.75 -9.90 15.87
C LYS A 545 -127.52 -8.51 16.51
N ARG A 546 -127.93 -8.32 17.77
CA ARG A 546 -127.67 -7.08 18.54
C ARG A 546 -126.28 -7.06 19.20
N ARG A 547 -125.73 -8.21 19.61
CA ARG A 547 -124.31 -8.34 20.01
C ARG A 547 -123.39 -8.19 18.82
N ARG A 548 -123.66 -8.77 17.64
CA ARG A 548 -122.89 -8.47 16.40
C ARG A 548 -122.76 -6.97 16.12
N ARG A 549 -123.84 -6.19 16.27
CA ARG A 549 -123.78 -4.72 16.14
C ARG A 549 -122.98 -4.02 17.24
N ARG A 550 -123.05 -4.48 18.49
CA ARG A 550 -122.24 -3.95 19.61
C ARG A 550 -120.78 -4.38 19.55
N GLU A 551 -120.49 -5.51 18.93
CA GLU A 551 -119.16 -6.08 18.70
C GLU A 551 -118.52 -5.48 17.43
N GLU A 552 -119.33 -5.08 16.44
CA GLU A 552 -118.93 -4.19 15.34
C GLU A 552 -118.69 -2.75 15.84
N GLU A 553 -119.48 -2.22 16.78
CA GLU A 553 -119.21 -0.94 17.46
C GLU A 553 -118.01 -0.98 18.41
N LYS A 554 -117.76 -2.10 19.10
CA LYS A 554 -116.54 -2.29 19.89
C LYS A 554 -115.33 -2.51 18.99
N ASN A 555 -115.44 -3.32 17.93
CA ASN A 555 -114.35 -3.49 16.96
C ASN A 555 -114.06 -2.21 16.19
N THR A 556 -115.04 -1.34 15.91
CA THR A 556 -114.78 -0.02 15.30
C THR A 556 -114.18 0.96 16.29
N LYS A 557 -114.57 0.94 17.58
CA LYS A 557 -113.91 1.75 18.62
C LYS A 557 -112.52 1.23 18.99
N GLU A 558 -112.30 -0.08 18.95
CA GLU A 558 -111.01 -0.74 19.19
C GLU A 558 -110.13 -0.72 17.93
N GLU A 559 -110.70 -0.62 16.72
CA GLU A 559 -110.01 -0.23 15.47
C GLU A 559 -109.70 1.27 15.44
N GLU A 560 -110.54 2.14 15.98
CA GLU A 560 -110.24 3.57 16.16
C GLU A 560 -109.17 3.78 17.23
N GLU A 561 -109.18 3.00 18.31
CA GLU A 561 -108.14 3.00 19.33
C GLU A 561 -106.87 2.31 18.82
N LYS A 562 -106.96 1.22 18.04
CA LYS A 562 -105.82 0.64 17.29
C LYS A 562 -105.35 1.57 16.18
N ARG A 563 -106.20 2.42 15.57
CA ARG A 563 -105.81 3.48 14.61
C ARG A 563 -105.20 4.68 15.31
N ARG A 564 -105.60 5.01 16.55
CA ARG A 564 -104.95 6.02 17.39
C ARG A 564 -103.63 5.52 17.98
N ARG A 565 -103.56 4.25 18.39
CA ARG A 565 -102.33 3.54 18.78
C ARG A 565 -101.42 3.27 17.60
N ARG A 566 -101.96 2.97 16.40
CA ARG A 566 -101.22 2.95 15.13
C ARG A 566 -100.80 4.33 14.69
N ARG A 567 -101.57 5.40 14.88
CA ARG A 567 -101.13 6.78 14.62
C ARG A 567 -100.05 7.24 15.59
N THR A 568 -100.14 6.89 16.88
CA THR A 568 -99.08 7.21 17.87
C THR A 568 -97.87 6.30 17.70
N THR A 569 -98.01 5.03 17.33
CA THR A 569 -96.89 4.16 16.94
C THR A 569 -96.38 4.44 15.54
N GLU A 570 -97.16 5.02 14.62
CA GLU A 570 -96.75 5.54 13.31
C GLU A 570 -96.10 6.91 13.45
N GLU A 571 -96.48 7.72 14.44
CA GLU A 571 -95.82 8.96 14.84
C GLU A 571 -94.52 8.66 15.59
N GLU A 572 -94.49 7.67 16.49
CA GLU A 572 -93.26 7.16 17.11
C GLU A 572 -92.40 6.36 16.12
N GLU A 573 -92.99 5.64 15.16
CA GLU A 573 -92.28 4.99 14.05
C GLU A 573 -91.85 6.03 13.02
N GLU A 574 -92.58 7.10 12.79
CA GLU A 574 -92.16 8.24 11.97
C GLU A 574 -91.07 9.00 12.68
N GLU A 575 -91.10 9.13 14.01
CA GLU A 575 -90.08 9.76 14.81
C GLU A 575 -88.86 8.85 14.95
N LYS A 576 -89.04 7.53 15.06
CA LYS A 576 -87.99 6.51 14.95
C LYS A 576 -87.50 6.40 13.51
N LYS A 577 -88.31 6.59 12.46
CA LYS A 577 -87.93 6.66 11.04
C LYS A 577 -87.25 8.00 10.74
N LYS A 578 -87.63 9.11 11.37
CA LYS A 578 -86.97 10.44 11.31
C LYS A 578 -85.67 10.42 12.13
N LYS A 579 -85.60 9.71 13.25
CA LYS A 579 -84.37 9.44 14.05
C LYS A 579 -83.48 8.41 13.37
N LYS A 580 -84.02 7.39 12.69
CA LYS A 580 -83.32 6.37 11.87
C LYS A 580 -82.91 6.94 10.52
N LYS A 581 -83.66 7.90 9.95
CA LYS A 581 -83.31 8.74 8.78
C LYS A 581 -82.27 9.78 9.18
N LYS A 582 -82.39 10.50 10.30
CA LYS A 582 -81.32 11.33 10.89
C LYS A 582 -80.08 10.50 11.26
N ARG A 583 -80.23 9.26 11.76
CA ARG A 583 -79.10 8.33 12.03
C ARG A 583 -78.53 7.76 10.73
N ARG A 584 -79.33 7.45 9.71
CA ARG A 584 -78.89 7.02 8.36
C ARG A 584 -78.24 8.17 7.62
N GLU A 585 -78.72 9.40 7.75
CA GLU A 585 -78.13 10.63 7.25
C GLU A 585 -76.88 11.00 8.05
N ARG A 586 -76.83 10.84 9.38
CA ARG A 586 -75.60 10.97 10.17
C ARG A 586 -74.60 9.87 9.83
N ARG A 587 -75.04 8.63 9.58
CA ARG A 587 -74.20 7.50 9.10
C ARG A 587 -73.78 7.69 7.65
N GLN A 588 -74.61 8.23 6.77
CA GLN A 588 -74.27 8.59 5.38
C GLN A 588 -73.38 9.84 5.34
N LYS A 589 -73.57 10.82 6.23
CA LYS A 589 -72.72 12.01 6.39
C LYS A 589 -71.40 11.63 7.05
N ARG A 590 -71.37 10.66 7.97
CA ARG A 590 -70.14 10.00 8.48
C ARG A 590 -69.48 9.11 7.42
N ARG A 591 -70.22 8.36 6.61
CA ARG A 591 -69.70 7.58 5.47
C ARG A 591 -69.22 8.48 4.33
N ARG A 592 -69.86 9.62 4.05
CA ARG A 592 -69.43 10.67 3.10
C ARG A 592 -68.25 11.45 3.66
N ARG A 593 -68.19 11.72 4.97
CA ARG A 593 -67.00 12.28 5.65
C ARG A 593 -65.85 11.27 5.69
N ARG A 594 -66.09 9.98 5.90
CA ARG A 594 -65.09 8.90 5.82
C ARG A 594 -64.64 8.67 4.38
N LYS A 595 -65.54 8.67 3.38
CA LYS A 595 -65.20 8.66 1.95
C LYS A 595 -64.46 9.93 1.53
N ARG A 596 -64.82 11.11 2.03
CA ARG A 596 -64.06 12.37 1.81
C ARG A 596 -62.71 12.36 2.52
N ARG A 597 -62.60 11.82 3.74
CA ARG A 597 -61.33 11.65 4.46
C ARG A 597 -60.46 10.59 3.79
N ARG A 598 -61.04 9.49 3.30
CA ARG A 598 -60.34 8.45 2.53
C ARG A 598 -59.90 8.99 1.18
N ARG A 599 -60.77 9.69 0.43
CA ARG A 599 -60.39 10.41 -0.80
C ARG A 599 -59.37 11.52 -0.55
N ARG A 600 -59.42 12.23 0.58
CA ARG A 600 -58.39 13.21 0.97
C ARG A 600 -57.08 12.52 1.33
N ARG A 601 -57.10 11.40 2.06
CA ARG A 601 -55.90 10.60 2.36
C ARG A 601 -55.33 9.91 1.12
N GLU A 602 -56.17 9.44 0.21
CA GLU A 602 -55.77 8.87 -1.09
C GLU A 602 -55.26 9.97 -2.02
N ALA A 603 -55.86 11.16 -2.03
CA ALA A 603 -55.35 12.31 -2.78
C ALA A 603 -54.07 12.90 -2.16
N GLU A 604 -53.94 12.88 -0.83
CA GLU A 604 -52.72 13.28 -0.11
C GLU A 604 -51.61 12.23 -0.28
N LYS A 605 -51.96 10.94 -0.32
CA LYS A 605 -51.03 9.86 -0.66
C LYS A 605 -50.58 9.99 -2.11
N ARG A 606 -51.50 10.24 -3.06
CA ARG A 606 -51.15 10.51 -4.46
C ARG A 606 -50.31 11.76 -4.62
N ARG A 607 -50.60 12.86 -3.90
CA ARG A 607 -49.74 14.05 -3.89
C ARG A 607 -48.37 13.78 -3.31
N ARG A 608 -48.26 12.97 -2.25
CA ARG A 608 -46.95 12.56 -1.71
C ARG A 608 -46.22 11.58 -2.61
N GLU A 609 -46.94 10.74 -3.36
CA GLU A 609 -46.37 9.88 -4.40
C GLU A 609 -45.91 10.71 -5.60
N GLU A 610 -46.69 11.70 -6.05
CA GLU A 610 -46.32 12.68 -7.08
C GLU A 610 -45.15 13.58 -6.63
N GLU A 611 -45.15 14.08 -5.39
CA GLU A 611 -44.03 14.84 -4.80
C GLU A 611 -42.77 13.97 -4.69
N LYS A 612 -42.91 12.69 -4.31
CA LYS A 612 -41.79 11.74 -4.30
C LYS A 612 -41.29 11.43 -5.70
N GLU A 613 -42.17 11.25 -6.68
CA GLU A 613 -41.78 11.05 -8.08
C GLU A 613 -41.13 12.31 -8.66
N GLU A 614 -41.61 13.51 -8.33
CA GLU A 614 -40.98 14.78 -8.70
C GLU A 614 -39.62 14.95 -8.03
N GLU A 615 -39.49 14.60 -6.75
CA GLU A 615 -38.23 14.64 -6.00
C GLU A 615 -37.23 13.61 -6.56
N GLU A 616 -37.68 12.39 -6.87
CA GLU A 616 -36.87 11.34 -7.49
C GLU A 616 -36.48 11.71 -8.93
N GLN A 617 -37.36 12.38 -9.70
CA GLN A 617 -37.02 12.94 -11.01
C GLN A 617 -36.03 14.09 -10.91
N LYS A 618 -36.14 14.92 -9.88
CA LYS A 618 -35.21 16.03 -9.62
C LYS A 618 -33.84 15.51 -9.20
N GLU A 619 -33.81 14.48 -8.35
CA GLU A 619 -32.60 13.79 -7.92
C GLU A 619 -31.92 13.07 -9.10
N ARG A 620 -32.68 12.35 -9.94
CA ARG A 620 -32.18 11.76 -11.20
C ARG A 620 -31.67 12.82 -12.19
N LYS A 621 -32.26 14.01 -12.20
CA LYS A 621 -31.82 15.13 -13.04
C LYS A 621 -30.53 15.75 -12.50
N GLU A 622 -30.42 15.94 -11.19
CA GLU A 622 -29.21 16.39 -10.51
C GLU A 622 -28.07 15.36 -10.66
N GLU A 623 -28.34 14.06 -10.54
CA GLU A 623 -27.36 13.00 -10.81
C GLU A 623 -26.88 13.02 -12.27
N ARG A 624 -27.78 13.21 -13.24
CA ARG A 624 -27.40 13.35 -14.65
C ARG A 624 -26.57 14.61 -14.90
N GLU A 625 -26.92 15.74 -14.27
CA GLU A 625 -26.15 16.97 -14.36
C GLU A 625 -24.76 16.83 -13.71
N GLU A 626 -24.66 16.17 -12.55
CA GLU A 626 -23.40 15.83 -11.90
C GLU A 626 -22.55 14.89 -12.77
N GLU A 627 -23.17 13.87 -13.36
CA GLU A 627 -22.49 12.91 -14.23
C GLU A 627 -21.95 13.61 -15.48
N GLU A 628 -22.74 14.48 -16.12
CA GLU A 628 -22.29 15.33 -17.20
C GLU A 628 -21.14 16.26 -16.77
N GLU A 629 -21.19 16.84 -15.57
CA GLU A 629 -20.15 17.71 -15.06
C GLU A 629 -18.85 16.93 -14.79
N ARG A 630 -18.96 15.72 -14.23
CA ARG A 630 -17.84 14.78 -14.04
C ARG A 630 -17.25 14.39 -15.39
N GLU A 631 -18.07 14.12 -16.40
CA GLU A 631 -17.62 13.77 -17.74
C GLU A 631 -16.93 14.96 -18.43
N LYS A 632 -17.47 16.19 -18.28
CA LYS A 632 -16.84 17.45 -18.73
C LYS A 632 -15.50 17.68 -18.02
N ARG A 633 -15.40 17.40 -16.71
CA ARG A 633 -14.15 17.47 -15.92
C ARG A 633 -13.12 16.42 -16.38
N GLN A 634 -13.56 15.19 -16.67
CA GLN A 634 -12.71 14.14 -17.23
C GLN A 634 -12.22 14.50 -18.64
N LYS A 635 -13.08 14.99 -19.53
CA LYS A 635 -12.73 15.50 -20.86
C LYS A 635 -11.72 16.66 -20.77
N LYS A 636 -11.89 17.60 -19.83
CA LYS A 636 -10.90 18.67 -19.53
C LYS A 636 -9.56 18.11 -19.03
N LYS A 637 -9.57 17.12 -18.12
CA LYS A 637 -8.35 16.44 -17.63
C LYS A 637 -7.63 15.70 -18.77
N LYS A 638 -8.36 15.00 -19.66
CA LYS A 638 -7.84 14.32 -20.86
C LYS A 638 -7.19 15.33 -21.83
N LYS A 639 -7.88 16.44 -22.16
CA LYS A 639 -7.32 17.54 -22.97
C LYS A 639 -6.07 18.17 -22.33
N LYS A 640 -6.02 18.37 -21.00
CA LYS A 640 -4.82 18.85 -20.29
C LYS A 640 -3.65 17.85 -20.38
N ARG A 641 -3.91 16.54 -20.21
CA ARG A 641 -2.91 15.47 -20.37
C ARG A 641 -2.36 15.40 -21.79
N GLU A 642 -3.22 15.53 -22.81
CA GLU A 642 -2.79 15.60 -24.21
C GLU A 642 -1.98 16.85 -24.52
N LYS A 643 -2.40 18.04 -24.04
CA LYS A 643 -1.61 19.27 -24.16
C LYS A 643 -0.23 19.12 -23.51
N LYS A 644 -0.13 18.50 -22.32
CA LYS A 644 1.15 18.17 -21.66
C LYS A 644 1.98 17.20 -22.51
N LYS A 645 1.40 16.11 -23.04
CA LYS A 645 2.08 15.17 -23.96
C LYS A 645 2.58 15.88 -25.23
N LYS A 646 1.78 16.75 -25.84
CA LYS A 646 2.14 17.53 -27.04
C LYS A 646 3.26 18.53 -26.74
N LYS A 647 3.25 19.18 -25.56
CA LYS A 647 4.33 20.07 -25.08
C LYS A 647 5.63 19.30 -24.81
N ARG A 648 5.57 18.08 -24.25
CA ARG A 648 6.72 17.19 -24.04
C ARG A 648 7.33 16.74 -25.38
N ARG A 649 6.49 16.28 -26.33
CA ARG A 649 6.91 15.93 -27.70
C ARG A 649 7.56 17.12 -28.43
N ARG A 650 7.02 18.35 -28.30
CA ARG A 650 7.63 19.57 -28.85
C ARG A 650 8.99 19.89 -28.20
N ARG A 651 9.14 19.73 -26.88
CA ARG A 651 10.42 19.91 -26.17
C ARG A 651 11.46 18.88 -26.62
N GLU A 652 11.07 17.62 -26.80
CA GLU A 652 11.94 16.57 -27.31
C GLU A 652 12.37 16.80 -28.77
N ARG A 653 11.45 17.23 -29.64
CA ARG A 653 11.78 17.65 -31.01
C ARG A 653 12.79 18.81 -31.01
N ARG A 654 12.59 19.85 -30.20
CA ARG A 654 13.54 20.96 -30.03
C ARG A 654 14.90 20.50 -29.50
N LYS A 655 14.94 19.54 -28.56
CA LYS A 655 16.21 18.94 -28.06
C LYS A 655 16.92 18.14 -29.17
N LYS A 656 16.19 17.33 -29.95
CA LYS A 656 16.74 16.59 -31.11
C LYS A 656 17.26 17.55 -32.18
N GLU A 657 16.57 18.65 -32.44
CA GLU A 657 16.96 19.67 -33.41
C GLU A 657 18.19 20.47 -32.95
N LYS A 658 18.27 20.84 -31.65
CA LYS A 658 19.48 21.43 -31.04
C LYS A 658 20.68 20.47 -31.14
N LYS A 659 20.48 19.16 -30.91
CA LYS A 659 21.52 18.13 -31.12
C LYS A 659 21.95 18.04 -32.60
N LYS A 660 21.00 18.07 -33.56
CA LYS A 660 21.30 18.12 -35.01
C LYS A 660 22.07 19.38 -35.40
N LYS A 661 21.68 20.57 -34.89
CA LYS A 661 22.38 21.84 -35.11
C LYS A 661 23.80 21.82 -34.51
N LYS A 662 24.00 21.27 -33.31
CA LYS A 662 25.34 21.05 -32.72
C LYS A 662 26.19 20.09 -33.56
N LYS A 663 25.63 18.99 -34.06
CA LYS A 663 26.32 18.07 -35.00
C LYS A 663 26.68 18.76 -36.32
N LYS A 664 25.79 19.54 -36.92
CA LYS A 664 26.08 20.34 -38.13
C LYS A 664 27.17 21.40 -37.89
N LYS A 665 27.15 22.11 -36.74
CA LYS A 665 28.23 23.05 -36.33
C LYS A 665 29.57 22.33 -36.16
N LYS A 666 29.61 21.16 -35.51
CA LYS A 666 30.82 20.32 -35.39
C LYS A 666 31.33 19.86 -36.78
N LYS A 667 30.44 19.42 -37.69
CA LYS A 667 30.81 19.08 -39.08
C LYS A 667 31.34 20.30 -39.86
N LYS A 668 30.71 21.48 -39.75
CA LYS A 668 31.21 22.73 -40.36
C LYS A 668 32.58 23.15 -39.78
N LYS A 669 32.81 23.02 -38.47
CA LYS A 669 34.12 23.25 -37.83
C LYS A 669 35.18 22.28 -38.35
N LYS A 670 34.87 20.97 -38.46
CA LYS A 670 35.77 19.98 -39.08
C LYS A 670 36.05 20.30 -40.56
N LYS A 671 35.05 20.70 -41.35
CA LYS A 671 35.23 21.08 -42.77
C LYS A 671 36.06 22.36 -42.92
N ARG A 672 35.89 23.36 -42.04
CA ARG A 672 36.75 24.57 -41.98
C ARG A 672 38.19 24.23 -41.58
N LYS A 673 38.41 23.34 -40.59
CA LYS A 673 39.75 22.86 -40.23
C LYS A 673 40.43 22.11 -41.38
N ARG A 674 39.70 21.24 -42.09
CA ARG A 674 40.20 20.55 -43.30
C ARG A 674 40.56 21.55 -44.42
N ARG A 675 39.68 22.53 -44.70
CA ARG A 675 39.96 23.59 -45.69
C ARG A 675 41.18 24.44 -45.31
N ARG A 676 41.39 24.75 -44.03
CA ARG A 676 42.59 25.46 -43.55
C ARG A 676 43.85 24.60 -43.69
N LYS A 677 43.77 23.29 -43.44
CA LYS A 677 44.87 22.35 -43.70
C LYS A 677 45.24 22.31 -45.18
N THR A 678 44.28 22.11 -46.08
CA THR A 678 44.52 22.11 -47.53
C THR A 678 45.00 23.46 -48.07
N LYS A 679 44.58 24.59 -47.46
CA LYS A 679 45.06 25.93 -47.86
C LYS A 679 46.52 26.14 -47.42
N LYS A 680 46.89 25.73 -46.21
CA LYS A 680 48.28 25.72 -45.73
C LYS A 680 49.18 24.80 -46.57
N GLU A 681 48.66 23.66 -46.99
CA GLU A 681 49.37 22.68 -47.82
C GLU A 681 49.58 23.18 -49.25
N ARG A 682 48.59 23.87 -49.83
CA ARG A 682 48.76 24.59 -51.10
C ARG A 682 49.72 25.78 -51.01
N GLN A 683 49.76 26.48 -49.87
CA GLN A 683 50.75 27.55 -49.63
C GLN A 683 52.17 26.99 -49.51
N ARG A 684 52.36 25.88 -48.80
CA ARG A 684 53.65 25.17 -48.73
C ARG A 684 54.11 24.68 -50.10
N LYS A 685 53.22 24.06 -50.89
CA LYS A 685 53.54 23.67 -52.27
C LYS A 685 53.94 24.86 -53.14
N LYS A 686 53.25 26.00 -53.03
CA LYS A 686 53.63 27.23 -53.76
C LYS A 686 54.95 27.84 -53.29
N GLU A 687 55.29 27.72 -52.01
CA GLU A 687 56.60 28.14 -51.48
C GLU A 687 57.72 27.19 -51.91
N GLU A 688 57.47 25.89 -51.99
CA GLU A 688 58.38 24.89 -52.54
C GLU A 688 58.60 25.10 -54.04
N GLU A 689 57.54 25.39 -54.80
CA GLU A 689 57.62 25.73 -56.24
C GLU A 689 58.42 27.03 -56.48
N LYS A 690 58.21 28.05 -55.63
CA LYS A 690 59.00 29.29 -55.66
C LYS A 690 60.47 29.08 -55.25
N LYS A 691 60.75 28.16 -54.33
CA LYS A 691 62.13 27.79 -53.96
C LYS A 691 62.81 26.96 -55.04
N SER A 692 62.07 26.11 -55.76
CA SER A 692 62.57 25.35 -56.91
C SER A 692 62.90 26.27 -58.09
N ARG A 693 62.07 27.28 -58.38
CA ARG A 693 62.31 28.28 -59.44
C ARG A 693 63.41 29.31 -59.14
N ARG A 694 63.97 29.32 -57.92
CA ARG A 694 65.13 30.14 -57.54
C ARG A 694 66.44 29.34 -57.52
N ARG A 695 66.39 28.04 -57.84
CA ARG A 695 67.53 27.12 -57.88
C ARG A 695 67.81 26.56 -59.29
N SER A 696 66.99 26.93 -60.28
CA SER A 696 67.35 27.01 -61.70
C SER A 696 67.49 28.48 -62.04
#